data_AF-A0A935P1I7-F1
#
_entry.id   AF-A0A935P1I7-F1
#
_cell.length_a   1.000
_cell.length_b   1.000
_cell.length_c   1.000
_cell.angle_alpha   90.00
_cell.angle_beta   90.00
_cell.angle_gamma   90.00
#
_symmetry.space_group_name_H-M   'P 1'
#
loop_
_entity.id
_entity.type
_entity.pdbx_description
1 polymer ?
#
loop_
_entity_poly.entity_id
_entity_poly.type
_entity_poly.pdbx_seq_one_letter_code
_entity_poly.pdbx_strand_id
1 'polypeptide(L)'
;MTSVLARGLRRWLAGAAFAALAASATTTRADRIGDLSKQVDGFAAEVRALGTDLPRPGKPTVDGQERRLVDAQVAFALGKHDAAALMLYDLVQKSSSASSGDAETAVYYLAESLLQKGDRVAARGYFTQIANAGTSGKYYQQSLERLIELAIALGDPAGVEEWQAALIRLPSAQRRPSVPYVLGKYAFSLGKYDDALSLLRDVPKGSAYELQSLYFTGATYIAKKDLGKATEIFDDLVNRRPKTSVDRRVIELSQLALGRVYYERDQPSKSIDSYLMVDRKSDLFADALYEVGWVYVKSKQYDKALGALELLALSDPSSSKTATVQILEGNLRIRKAQMLKQKEISGIDPGAQPGVEYDKARALFERTHDQYSPSYDELERLLLAKEDATQFLAQITGRSSRTFNVSSAMPEVAAAWVREEPEVQRVVSVETDLAQIEGNIREAELTIERLEGLLGAPRRGNVYPPLVERRNRLIEIQEAIIATRSELADKQRALLRSPVGAVAEATARRAAVAQQVAQQPNAELAYADRLAKAQEEFSRFEEGLSEIEMVLDSSEAMSVALRKLGKDTTLPPELQGNIDRTLGEVGPEAEALRHEMSEVRREVVLGRDLAGTGDETAVQAARLRYAMRQAQDEEQRALTAALGSSKDGKQSQKLAALADAAARIAADTERVDGNIDALVEEGLKEVRKLLAAERQNLAEYKAEFASVEEESRGLGGAVLATTFSSVRDRLYDVVIRTDVGVIDVSWSQKEEADTDLKRFNLSRQRELKQLRDDFRDILEEAAAKPAAPATPAPAEPAPATQPSTGAPTGGKAPVSLHPLPPRPAKERSHEAHDPALRSGRGGVGRGHGGRDGDVCGGAGASAHARRARYWRARRWCAHDRRARRRRAVADAACPARGGDAPVPCRDGRPPRHRGGVDPLRRLRRGAPQAHAPGAAARVRQPHQGARAPLRRAHLPHRGGPDQAAQGHHRAAREVHRQAPQ
;
A
#
# COMPACT_ATOMS: atom_id res chain seq x y z
N MET A 1 -10.24 32.89 -6.22
CA MET A 1 -9.50 33.74 -7.17
C MET A 1 -10.44 34.30 -8.26
N THR A 2 -11.51 35.00 -7.86
CA THR A 2 -12.65 35.34 -8.74
C THR A 2 -12.89 36.84 -8.92
N SER A 3 -12.14 37.71 -8.22
CA SER A 3 -12.33 39.17 -8.18
C SER A 3 -11.34 40.00 -9.02
N VAL A 4 -10.48 39.33 -9.80
CA VAL A 4 -9.49 39.97 -10.70
C VAL A 4 -9.98 39.95 -12.16
N LEU A 5 -10.56 38.84 -12.63
CA LEU A 5 -11.11 38.71 -13.99
C LEU A 5 -12.30 39.66 -14.26
N ALA A 6 -13.11 39.97 -13.25
CA ALA A 6 -14.29 40.84 -13.38
C ALA A 6 -13.99 42.31 -13.72
N ARG A 7 -12.72 42.76 -13.62
CA ARG A 7 -12.32 44.14 -13.93
C ARG A 7 -11.81 44.35 -15.36
N GLY A 8 -11.55 43.28 -16.12
CA GLY A 8 -11.20 43.36 -17.54
C GLY A 8 -12.42 43.62 -18.45
N LEU A 9 -13.47 42.81 -18.30
CA LEU A 9 -14.63 42.82 -19.22
C LEU A 9 -15.41 44.14 -19.24
N ARG A 10 -15.50 44.87 -18.12
CA ARG A 10 -16.29 46.12 -18.03
C ARG A 10 -15.72 47.31 -18.81
N ARG A 11 -14.48 47.27 -19.30
CA ARG A 11 -13.93 48.30 -20.20
C ARG A 11 -14.12 48.01 -21.68
N TRP A 12 -14.44 46.77 -22.06
CA TRP A 12 -14.67 46.39 -23.47
C TRP A 12 -16.13 46.58 -23.91
N LEU A 13 -17.10 46.34 -23.01
CA LEU A 13 -18.52 46.53 -23.30
C LEU A 13 -18.96 48.00 -23.50
N ALA A 14 -18.08 48.97 -23.22
CA ALA A 14 -18.31 50.39 -23.55
C ALA A 14 -17.90 50.75 -25.00
N GLY A 15 -17.15 49.89 -25.70
CA GLY A 15 -16.72 50.14 -27.09
C GLY A 15 -17.67 49.58 -28.16
N ALA A 16 -18.46 48.56 -27.83
CA ALA A 16 -19.25 47.79 -28.80
C ALA A 16 -20.65 48.39 -29.11
N ALA A 17 -21.09 49.43 -28.39
CA ALA A 17 -22.42 50.03 -28.57
C ALA A 17 -22.49 51.15 -29.61
N PHE A 18 -21.39 51.46 -30.31
CA PHE A 18 -21.28 52.63 -31.21
C PHE A 18 -21.15 52.30 -32.71
N ALA A 19 -21.40 51.05 -33.11
CA ALA A 19 -21.26 50.58 -34.50
C ALA A 19 -22.61 50.29 -35.20
N ALA A 20 -23.75 50.64 -34.60
CA ALA A 20 -25.08 50.30 -35.09
C ALA A 20 -26.09 51.45 -35.00
N LEU A 21 -25.75 52.62 -35.55
CA LEU A 21 -26.77 53.57 -36.05
C LEU A 21 -26.17 54.39 -37.21
N ALA A 22 -26.86 54.42 -38.35
CA ALA A 22 -26.43 55.20 -39.50
C ALA A 22 -26.67 56.70 -39.27
N ALA A 23 -25.61 57.51 -39.36
CA ALA A 23 -25.71 58.96 -39.49
C ALA A 23 -24.83 59.43 -40.65
N SER A 24 -25.45 60.16 -41.59
CA SER A 24 -24.84 60.58 -42.85
C SER A 24 -23.74 61.62 -42.63
N ALA A 25 -22.49 61.17 -42.46
CA ALA A 25 -21.31 62.02 -42.54
C ALA A 25 -20.62 61.80 -43.90
N THR A 26 -20.62 62.83 -44.75
CA THR A 26 -19.76 62.90 -45.93
C THR A 26 -18.31 63.06 -45.50
N THR A 27 -17.69 61.96 -45.04
CA THR A 27 -16.24 61.91 -44.82
C THR A 27 -15.56 62.22 -46.14
N THR A 28 -14.68 63.21 -46.12
CA THR A 28 -13.84 63.60 -47.25
C THR A 28 -13.14 62.38 -47.85
N ARG A 29 -13.24 62.21 -49.19
CA ARG A 29 -12.76 61.02 -49.94
C ARG A 29 -11.27 60.71 -49.74
N ALA A 30 -10.51 61.67 -49.18
CA ALA A 30 -9.10 61.55 -48.85
C ALA A 30 -8.83 60.79 -47.52
N ASP A 31 -9.64 60.97 -46.48
CA ASP A 31 -9.31 60.48 -45.13
C ASP A 31 -9.36 58.95 -45.05
N ARG A 32 -10.40 58.33 -45.63
CA ARG A 32 -10.54 56.86 -45.64
C ARG A 32 -9.41 56.13 -46.39
N ILE A 33 -8.69 56.79 -47.30
CA ILE A 33 -7.51 56.18 -47.96
C ILE A 33 -6.31 56.18 -47.00
N GLY A 34 -6.17 57.22 -46.17
CA GLY A 34 -5.14 57.26 -45.12
C GLY A 34 -5.38 56.21 -44.03
N ASP A 35 -6.63 55.96 -43.65
CA ASP A 35 -6.97 54.95 -42.64
C ASP A 35 -6.73 53.52 -43.15
N LEU A 36 -7.09 53.21 -44.41
CA LEU A 36 -6.76 51.94 -45.05
C LEU A 36 -5.24 51.72 -45.14
N SER A 37 -4.44 52.76 -45.41
CA SER A 37 -2.98 52.66 -45.37
C SER A 37 -2.47 52.23 -43.99
N LYS A 38 -2.94 52.90 -42.91
CA LYS A 38 -2.54 52.55 -41.53
C LYS A 38 -2.94 51.13 -41.15
N GLN A 39 -4.10 50.64 -41.60
CA GLN A 39 -4.54 49.26 -41.36
C GLN A 39 -3.63 48.26 -42.08
N VAL A 40 -3.33 48.48 -43.36
CA VAL A 40 -2.39 47.67 -44.15
C VAL A 40 -1.00 47.65 -43.50
N ASP A 41 -0.47 48.81 -43.09
CA ASP A 41 0.84 48.90 -42.41
C ASP A 41 0.84 48.20 -41.05
N GLY A 42 -0.26 48.29 -40.29
CA GLY A 42 -0.46 47.59 -39.01
C GLY A 42 -0.46 46.07 -39.17
N PHE A 43 -1.27 45.54 -40.10
CA PHE A 43 -1.27 44.10 -40.42
C PHE A 43 0.11 43.63 -40.92
N ALA A 44 0.80 44.44 -41.73
CA ALA A 44 2.15 44.10 -42.20
C ALA A 44 3.18 44.00 -41.06
N ALA A 45 3.03 44.77 -39.98
CA ALA A 45 3.88 44.65 -38.79
C ALA A 45 3.49 43.42 -37.94
N GLU A 46 2.20 43.18 -37.76
CA GLU A 46 1.68 42.08 -36.94
C GLU A 46 1.97 40.69 -37.55
N VAL A 47 1.77 40.50 -38.85
CA VAL A 47 2.11 39.25 -39.55
C VAL A 47 3.61 38.94 -39.48
N ARG A 48 4.46 39.99 -39.50
CA ARG A 48 5.91 39.84 -39.26
C ARG A 48 6.20 39.38 -37.83
N ALA A 49 5.55 39.95 -36.83
CA ALA A 49 5.71 39.55 -35.43
C ALA A 49 5.22 38.11 -35.18
N LEU A 50 4.07 37.71 -35.72
CA LEU A 50 3.52 36.36 -35.60
C LEU A 50 4.43 35.30 -36.25
N GLY A 51 5.05 35.64 -37.39
CA GLY A 51 6.00 34.78 -38.11
C GLY A 51 7.42 34.73 -37.53
N THR A 52 7.77 35.62 -36.59
CA THR A 52 9.04 35.54 -35.85
C THR A 52 8.94 34.66 -34.62
N ASP A 53 10.03 33.94 -34.32
CA ASP A 53 10.18 33.07 -33.14
C ASP A 53 8.95 32.17 -32.89
N LEU A 54 8.67 31.29 -33.86
CA LEU A 54 7.63 30.28 -33.76
C LEU A 54 8.03 29.21 -32.72
N PRO A 55 7.19 28.95 -31.68
CA PRO A 55 7.47 27.93 -30.67
C PRO A 55 7.68 26.55 -31.30
N ARG A 56 8.86 25.97 -31.12
CA ARG A 56 9.15 24.64 -31.65
C ARG A 56 8.48 23.55 -30.80
N PRO A 57 7.76 22.60 -31.42
CA PRO A 57 7.29 21.40 -30.75
C PRO A 57 8.39 20.68 -29.95
N GLY A 58 8.00 19.99 -28.88
CA GLY A 58 8.87 19.07 -28.13
C GLY A 58 9.91 19.70 -27.20
N LYS A 59 10.25 20.99 -27.34
CA LYS A 59 11.25 21.65 -26.47
C LYS A 59 10.59 22.49 -25.39
N PRO A 60 10.61 22.06 -24.10
CA PRO A 60 10.20 22.94 -23.01
C PRO A 60 11.14 24.13 -22.91
N THR A 61 10.61 25.31 -22.59
CA THR A 61 11.41 26.46 -22.17
C THR A 61 12.11 26.15 -20.84
N VAL A 62 13.25 26.81 -20.56
CA VAL A 62 14.01 26.62 -19.31
C VAL A 62 13.13 26.91 -18.10
N ASP A 63 12.40 28.03 -18.13
CA ASP A 63 11.37 28.43 -17.15
C ASP A 63 10.32 27.33 -16.89
N GLY A 64 10.01 26.51 -17.91
CA GLY A 64 9.08 25.40 -17.81
C GLY A 64 9.64 24.18 -17.07
N GLN A 65 10.96 23.97 -17.06
CA GLN A 65 11.60 22.89 -16.31
C GLN A 65 11.70 23.21 -14.82
N GLU A 66 12.14 24.42 -14.47
CA GLU A 66 12.19 24.89 -13.08
C GLU A 66 10.80 24.88 -12.45
N ARG A 67 9.79 25.38 -13.17
CA ARG A 67 8.39 25.37 -12.71
C ARG A 67 7.87 23.95 -12.46
N ARG A 68 8.16 23.00 -13.34
CA ARG A 68 7.78 21.57 -13.15
C ARG A 68 8.42 20.96 -11.91
N LEU A 69 9.68 21.30 -11.58
CA LEU A 69 10.32 20.83 -10.36
C LEU A 69 9.61 21.38 -9.11
N VAL A 70 9.23 22.66 -9.12
CA VAL A 70 8.43 23.27 -8.04
C VAL A 70 7.04 22.64 -7.93
N ASP A 71 6.33 22.48 -9.03
CA ASP A 71 5.00 21.86 -9.07
C ASP A 71 5.05 20.40 -8.55
N ALA A 72 6.10 19.65 -8.88
CA ALA A 72 6.32 18.30 -8.37
C ALA A 72 6.68 18.27 -6.86
N GLN A 73 7.48 19.22 -6.38
CA GLN A 73 7.75 19.37 -4.93
C GLN A 73 6.48 19.72 -4.15
N VAL A 74 5.59 20.54 -4.72
CA VAL A 74 4.27 20.83 -4.15
C VAL A 74 3.39 19.57 -4.15
N ALA A 75 3.35 18.81 -5.25
CA ALA A 75 2.62 17.54 -5.31
C ALA A 75 3.12 16.55 -4.25
N PHE A 76 4.44 16.42 -4.07
CA PHE A 76 5.05 15.59 -3.03
C PHE A 76 4.66 16.06 -1.61
N ALA A 77 4.72 17.37 -1.34
CA ALA A 77 4.35 17.95 -0.05
C ALA A 77 2.85 17.80 0.27
N LEU A 78 1.99 17.68 -0.76
CA LEU A 78 0.57 17.37 -0.64
C LEU A 78 0.27 15.86 -0.50
N GLY A 79 1.29 15.00 -0.45
CA GLY A 79 1.13 13.54 -0.38
C GLY A 79 0.75 12.87 -1.71
N LYS A 80 0.76 13.60 -2.83
CA LYS A 80 0.44 13.07 -4.17
C LYS A 80 1.68 12.45 -4.82
N HIS A 81 2.18 11.38 -4.21
CA HIS A 81 3.46 10.76 -4.58
C HIS A 81 3.49 10.20 -6.01
N ASP A 82 2.38 9.68 -6.54
CA ASP A 82 2.29 9.23 -7.94
C ASP A 82 2.49 10.36 -8.95
N ALA A 83 1.73 11.44 -8.79
CA ALA A 83 1.83 12.61 -9.67
C ALA A 83 3.22 13.26 -9.57
N ALA A 84 3.79 13.34 -8.36
CA ALA A 84 5.16 13.82 -8.15
C ALA A 84 6.18 12.93 -8.88
N ALA A 85 6.10 11.60 -8.72
CA ALA A 85 7.00 10.66 -9.38
C ALA A 85 6.95 10.78 -10.91
N LEU A 86 5.76 10.89 -11.51
CA LEU A 86 5.60 11.06 -12.97
C LEU A 86 6.24 12.37 -13.47
N MET A 87 5.99 13.50 -12.80
CA MET A 87 6.59 14.78 -13.17
C MET A 87 8.12 14.78 -13.03
N LEU A 88 8.64 14.12 -11.98
CA LEU A 88 10.07 14.06 -11.71
C LEU A 88 10.80 13.08 -12.63
N TYR A 89 10.16 11.99 -13.05
CA TYR A 89 10.73 11.02 -13.99
C TYR A 89 11.09 11.69 -15.34
N ASP A 90 10.17 12.48 -15.90
CA ASP A 90 10.42 13.23 -17.15
C ASP A 90 11.60 14.22 -17.00
N LEU A 91 11.68 14.89 -15.85
CA LEU A 91 12.80 15.78 -15.54
C LEU A 91 14.12 15.01 -15.45
N VAL A 92 14.17 13.89 -14.72
CA VAL A 92 15.38 13.08 -14.51
C VAL A 92 15.92 12.48 -15.82
N GLN A 93 15.05 11.98 -16.70
CA GLN A 93 15.46 11.45 -18.01
C GLN A 93 16.09 12.55 -18.87
N LYS A 94 15.47 13.74 -18.91
CA LYS A 94 15.93 14.89 -19.71
C LYS A 94 17.12 15.62 -19.10
N SER A 95 17.28 15.62 -17.77
CA SER A 95 18.32 16.36 -17.04
C SER A 95 19.67 15.66 -17.01
N SER A 96 19.82 14.48 -17.64
CA SER A 96 21.08 13.71 -17.71
C SER A 96 22.28 14.48 -18.29
N SER A 97 22.04 15.66 -18.90
CA SER A 97 23.06 16.54 -19.47
C SER A 97 23.18 17.93 -18.79
N ALA A 98 22.36 18.25 -17.77
CA ALA A 98 22.27 19.60 -17.19
C ALA A 98 22.78 19.69 -15.74
N SER A 99 23.47 20.80 -15.45
CA SER A 99 24.29 21.06 -14.24
C SER A 99 23.65 20.74 -12.87
N SER A 100 23.88 19.52 -12.38
CA SER A 100 24.17 19.10 -10.99
C SER A 100 23.24 19.44 -9.81
N GLY A 101 22.54 20.58 -9.75
CA GLY A 101 21.78 21.01 -8.55
C GLY A 101 20.32 20.56 -8.57
N ASP A 102 19.57 21.00 -9.59
CA ASP A 102 18.17 20.68 -9.74
C ASP A 102 17.95 19.23 -10.19
N ALA A 103 18.91 18.66 -10.94
CA ALA A 103 18.95 17.24 -11.28
C ALA A 103 19.07 16.36 -10.03
N GLU A 104 19.99 16.65 -9.10
CA GLU A 104 20.10 15.90 -7.83
C GLU A 104 18.80 16.01 -7.02
N THR A 105 18.22 17.21 -6.97
CA THR A 105 16.96 17.49 -6.28
C THR A 105 15.80 16.69 -6.89
N ALA A 106 15.72 16.61 -8.22
CA ALA A 106 14.69 15.84 -8.92
C ALA A 106 14.82 14.33 -8.68
N VAL A 107 16.04 13.77 -8.78
CA VAL A 107 16.30 12.35 -8.47
C VAL A 107 15.96 12.04 -7.01
N TYR A 108 16.27 12.92 -6.06
CA TYR A 108 15.98 12.70 -4.64
C TYR A 108 14.48 12.64 -4.35
N TYR A 109 13.71 13.62 -4.85
CA TYR A 109 12.26 13.60 -4.66
C TYR A 109 11.58 12.47 -5.44
N LEU A 110 12.14 12.02 -6.58
CA LEU A 110 11.66 10.83 -7.29
C LEU A 110 11.85 9.58 -6.42
N ALA A 111 13.05 9.40 -5.87
CA ALA A 111 13.38 8.29 -4.99
C ALA A 111 12.54 8.26 -3.71
N GLU A 112 12.32 9.41 -3.05
CA GLU A 112 11.40 9.51 -1.90
C GLU A 112 9.94 9.27 -2.31
N SER A 113 9.49 9.75 -3.48
CA SER A 113 8.12 9.50 -3.96
C SER A 113 7.87 8.01 -4.18
N LEU A 114 8.80 7.31 -4.83
CA LEU A 114 8.76 5.85 -5.02
C LEU A 114 8.82 5.11 -3.68
N LEU A 115 9.65 5.58 -2.74
CA LEU A 115 9.72 5.03 -1.38
C LEU A 115 8.39 5.16 -0.62
N GLN A 116 7.68 6.30 -0.73
CA GLN A 116 6.36 6.48 -0.13
C GLN A 116 5.27 5.66 -0.82
N LYS A 117 5.36 5.46 -2.15
CA LYS A 117 4.51 4.52 -2.90
C LYS A 117 4.71 3.06 -2.47
N GLY A 118 5.86 2.71 -1.89
CA GLY A 118 6.21 1.36 -1.48
C GLY A 118 7.19 0.64 -2.41
N ASP A 119 7.52 1.23 -3.57
CA ASP A 119 8.52 0.73 -4.50
C ASP A 119 9.94 0.98 -3.96
N ARG A 120 10.37 0.03 -3.13
CA ARG A 120 11.67 0.01 -2.46
C ARG A 120 12.81 -0.31 -3.41
N VAL A 121 12.55 -0.91 -4.57
CA VAL A 121 13.59 -1.37 -5.51
C VAL A 121 13.97 -0.23 -6.46
N ALA A 122 13.00 0.43 -7.10
CA ALA A 122 13.28 1.61 -7.93
C ALA A 122 13.84 2.76 -7.07
N ALA A 123 13.28 2.98 -5.87
CA ALA A 123 13.83 3.97 -4.93
C ALA A 123 15.31 3.71 -4.61
N ARG A 124 15.71 2.44 -4.37
CA ARG A 124 17.12 2.06 -4.18
C ARG A 124 17.97 2.42 -5.40
N GLY A 125 17.46 2.20 -6.62
CA GLY A 125 18.14 2.57 -7.87
C GLY A 125 18.45 4.07 -7.93
N TYR A 126 17.43 4.92 -7.73
CA TYR A 126 17.60 6.37 -7.78
C TYR A 126 18.43 6.94 -6.62
N PHE A 127 18.32 6.42 -5.39
CA PHE A 127 19.24 6.81 -4.32
C PHE A 127 20.69 6.37 -4.61
N THR A 128 20.90 5.22 -5.26
CA THR A 128 22.23 4.76 -5.70
C THR A 128 22.81 5.69 -6.77
N GLN A 129 21.98 6.21 -7.68
CA GLN A 129 22.39 7.22 -8.66
C GLN A 129 22.95 8.48 -7.99
N ILE A 130 22.30 8.99 -6.93
CA ILE A 130 22.79 10.14 -6.15
C ILE A 130 24.10 9.79 -5.43
N ALA A 131 24.17 8.60 -4.82
CA ALA A 131 25.39 8.12 -4.14
C ALA A 131 26.60 8.03 -5.10
N ASN A 132 26.36 7.71 -6.37
CA ASN A 132 27.42 7.60 -7.39
C ASN A 132 27.76 8.94 -8.06
N ALA A 133 26.87 9.94 -8.02
CA ALA A 133 27.06 11.22 -8.71
C ALA A 133 28.13 12.14 -8.07
N GLY A 134 28.30 12.08 -6.75
CA GLY A 134 29.36 12.83 -6.06
C GLY A 134 29.11 13.09 -4.58
N THR A 135 30.19 13.27 -3.80
CA THR A 135 30.14 13.36 -2.33
C THR A 135 29.69 14.73 -1.78
N SER A 136 29.61 15.75 -2.64
CA SER A 136 29.26 17.13 -2.28
C SER A 136 27.78 17.47 -2.49
N GLY A 137 26.97 16.50 -2.92
CA GLY A 137 25.54 16.69 -3.17
C GLY A 137 24.74 17.05 -1.91
N LYS A 138 23.68 17.87 -2.08
CA LYS A 138 22.79 18.32 -1.00
C LYS A 138 22.06 17.15 -0.34
N TYR A 139 21.75 16.11 -1.12
CA TYR A 139 21.00 14.93 -0.74
C TYR A 139 21.88 13.68 -0.62
N TYR A 140 23.19 13.79 -0.85
CA TYR A 140 24.16 12.69 -0.76
C TYR A 140 24.07 11.90 0.57
N GLN A 141 24.24 12.57 1.72
CA GLN A 141 24.12 11.91 3.03
C GLN A 141 22.74 11.28 3.25
N GLN A 142 21.68 11.97 2.81
CA GLN A 142 20.29 11.51 2.99
C GLN A 142 20.04 10.23 2.18
N SER A 143 20.56 10.18 0.95
CA SER A 143 20.45 9.03 0.06
C SER A 143 21.22 7.82 0.60
N LEU A 144 22.44 8.02 1.11
CA LEU A 144 23.18 6.94 1.78
C LEU A 144 22.45 6.40 3.03
N GLU A 145 21.88 7.29 3.85
CA GLU A 145 21.04 6.86 4.99
C GLU A 145 19.83 6.03 4.50
N ARG A 146 19.10 6.48 3.47
CA ARG A 146 17.97 5.76 2.89
C ARG A 146 18.35 4.40 2.30
N LEU A 147 19.50 4.30 1.64
CA LEU A 147 20.00 3.04 1.11
C LEU A 147 20.26 2.00 2.22
N ILE A 148 20.79 2.44 3.37
CA ILE A 148 20.98 1.58 4.55
C ILE A 148 19.62 1.19 5.17
N GLU A 149 18.66 2.11 5.26
CA GLU A 149 17.30 1.78 5.73
C GLU A 149 16.59 0.78 4.80
N LEU A 150 16.75 0.94 3.48
CA LEU A 150 16.23 0.03 2.46
C LEU A 150 16.88 -1.35 2.54
N ALA A 151 18.19 -1.44 2.76
CA ALA A 151 18.89 -2.70 2.98
C ALA A 151 18.37 -3.47 4.20
N ILE A 152 18.05 -2.78 5.30
CA ILE A 152 17.39 -3.39 6.47
C ILE A 152 15.99 -3.90 6.10
N ALA A 153 15.19 -3.10 5.38
CA ALA A 153 13.82 -3.45 5.01
C ALA A 153 13.74 -4.64 4.04
N LEU A 154 14.58 -4.64 3.01
CA LEU A 154 14.68 -5.72 2.02
C LEU A 154 15.39 -6.96 2.60
N GLY A 155 16.30 -6.78 3.56
CA GLY A 155 17.15 -7.85 4.12
C GLY A 155 18.35 -8.21 3.24
N ASP A 156 18.62 -7.40 2.22
CA ASP A 156 19.78 -7.48 1.34
C ASP A 156 20.85 -6.47 1.77
N PRO A 157 22.02 -6.92 2.27
CA PRO A 157 23.11 -6.04 2.70
C PRO A 157 24.02 -5.55 1.55
N ALA A 158 23.75 -5.90 0.28
CA ALA A 158 24.62 -5.52 -0.83
C ALA A 158 24.79 -3.99 -0.96
N GLY A 159 26.04 -3.53 -1.04
CA GLY A 159 26.42 -2.11 -1.10
C GLY A 159 26.52 -1.40 0.26
N VAL A 160 25.99 -1.97 1.35
CA VAL A 160 25.89 -1.27 2.64
C VAL A 160 27.25 -0.93 3.25
N GLU A 161 28.26 -1.79 3.09
CA GLU A 161 29.59 -1.54 3.63
C GLU A 161 30.26 -0.31 2.99
N GLU A 162 30.02 -0.08 1.70
CA GLU A 162 30.52 1.08 0.95
C GLU A 162 29.79 2.36 1.40
N TRP A 163 28.46 2.32 1.50
CA TRP A 163 27.65 3.44 1.98
C TRP A 163 27.97 3.82 3.44
N GLN A 164 28.20 2.82 4.30
CA GLN A 164 28.65 3.02 5.67
C GLN A 164 30.05 3.63 5.72
N ALA A 165 31.01 3.13 4.93
CA ALA A 165 32.35 3.70 4.86
C ALA A 165 32.34 5.15 4.36
N ALA A 166 31.49 5.47 3.37
CA ALA A 166 31.29 6.82 2.88
C ALA A 166 30.75 7.77 3.97
N LEU A 167 29.75 7.36 4.74
CA LEU A 167 29.21 8.14 5.87
C LEU A 167 30.22 8.30 7.03
N ILE A 168 31.05 7.30 7.28
CA ILE A 168 32.08 7.34 8.34
C ILE A 168 33.25 8.25 7.95
N ARG A 169 33.61 8.33 6.66
CA ARG A 169 34.67 9.20 6.15
C ARG A 169 34.37 10.71 6.31
N LEU A 170 33.09 11.08 6.44
CA LEU A 170 32.68 12.46 6.67
C LEU A 170 33.00 12.92 8.10
N PRO A 171 33.61 14.12 8.30
CA PRO A 171 33.87 14.67 9.62
C PRO A 171 32.60 14.73 10.48
N SER A 172 32.69 14.38 11.76
CA SER A 172 31.52 14.28 12.66
C SER A 172 30.68 15.55 12.72
N ALA A 173 31.31 16.73 12.65
CA ALA A 173 30.65 18.05 12.62
C ALA A 173 29.85 18.34 11.33
N GLN A 174 30.08 17.58 10.25
CA GLN A 174 29.37 17.70 8.97
C GLN A 174 28.31 16.60 8.76
N ARG A 175 28.24 15.60 9.64
CA ARG A 175 27.25 14.51 9.54
C ARG A 175 25.88 14.96 10.04
N ARG A 176 24.81 14.58 9.33
CA ARG A 176 23.45 14.82 9.79
C ARG A 176 23.18 14.08 11.12
N PRO A 177 22.33 14.62 12.03
CA PRO A 177 21.97 13.97 13.30
C PRO A 177 21.39 12.54 13.15
N SER A 178 20.85 12.22 11.98
CA SER A 178 20.29 10.92 11.62
C SER A 178 21.33 9.84 11.30
N VAL A 179 22.54 10.21 10.84
CA VAL A 179 23.62 9.26 10.49
C VAL A 179 23.97 8.31 11.65
N PRO A 180 24.31 8.78 12.87
CA PRO A 180 24.59 7.88 13.99
C PRO A 180 23.40 6.97 14.34
N TYR A 181 22.17 7.46 14.20
CA TYR A 181 20.96 6.68 14.43
C TYR A 181 20.79 5.54 13.41
N VAL A 182 20.90 5.83 12.11
CA VAL A 182 20.75 4.83 11.04
C VAL A 182 21.86 3.77 11.12
N LEU A 183 23.10 4.18 11.36
CA LEU A 183 24.22 3.25 11.54
C LEU A 183 24.06 2.39 12.81
N GLY A 184 23.59 2.98 13.92
CA GLY A 184 23.31 2.24 15.15
C GLY A 184 22.17 1.22 15.00
N LYS A 185 21.09 1.61 14.31
CA LYS A 185 19.96 0.73 13.93
C LYS A 185 20.43 -0.42 13.02
N TYR A 186 21.33 -0.16 12.07
CA TYR A 186 21.93 -1.19 11.23
C TYR A 186 22.81 -2.16 12.05
N ALA A 187 23.71 -1.63 12.89
CA ALA A 187 24.56 -2.43 13.77
C ALA A 187 23.73 -3.33 14.72
N PHE A 188 22.62 -2.81 15.27
CA PHE A 188 21.66 -3.59 16.05
C PHE A 188 21.04 -4.74 15.22
N SER A 189 20.64 -4.48 13.97
CA SER A 189 20.08 -5.51 13.07
C SER A 189 21.06 -6.65 12.73
N LEU A 190 22.37 -6.36 12.76
CA LEU A 190 23.47 -7.33 12.60
C LEU A 190 23.86 -8.04 13.90
N GLY A 191 23.28 -7.66 15.06
CA GLY A 191 23.66 -8.17 16.37
C GLY A 191 24.98 -7.60 16.94
N LYS A 192 25.54 -6.55 16.31
CA LYS A 192 26.76 -5.86 16.76
C LYS A 192 26.41 -4.84 17.86
N TYR A 193 26.05 -5.36 19.02
CA TYR A 193 25.43 -4.57 20.10
C TYR A 193 26.33 -3.49 20.70
N ASP A 194 27.65 -3.70 20.79
CA ASP A 194 28.57 -2.69 21.33
C ASP A 194 28.78 -1.53 20.34
N ASP A 195 28.94 -1.83 19.05
CA ASP A 195 28.96 -0.82 17.97
C ASP A 195 27.66 -0.01 17.96
N ALA A 196 26.51 -0.69 18.09
CA ALA A 196 25.20 -0.05 18.16
C ALA A 196 25.09 0.92 19.35
N LEU A 197 25.49 0.51 20.56
CA LEU A 197 25.48 1.40 21.74
C LEU A 197 26.40 2.61 21.55
N SER A 198 27.57 2.43 20.93
CA SER A 198 28.49 3.53 20.63
C SER A 198 27.87 4.53 19.65
N LEU A 199 27.32 4.04 18.54
CA LEU A 199 26.71 4.88 17.49
C LEU A 199 25.43 5.58 17.98
N LEU A 200 24.57 4.89 18.72
CA LEU A 200 23.32 5.47 19.24
C LEU A 200 23.57 6.56 20.29
N ARG A 201 24.67 6.47 21.05
CA ARG A 201 25.12 7.50 22.01
C ARG A 201 25.57 8.79 21.32
N ASP A 202 26.08 8.72 20.09
CA ASP A 202 26.50 9.89 19.31
C ASP A 202 25.32 10.66 18.67
N VAL A 203 24.08 10.18 18.83
CA VAL A 203 22.88 10.89 18.34
C VAL A 203 22.67 12.18 19.16
N PRO A 204 22.58 13.37 18.52
CA PRO A 204 22.41 14.63 19.23
C PRO A 204 21.11 14.70 20.03
N LYS A 205 21.21 15.14 21.29
CA LYS A 205 20.04 15.45 22.14
C LYS A 205 19.19 16.57 21.54
N GLY A 206 17.88 16.48 21.71
CA GLY A 206 16.89 17.38 21.12
C GLY A 206 16.61 17.16 19.63
N SER A 207 17.31 16.22 18.96
CA SER A 207 17.05 15.86 17.56
C SER A 207 15.77 15.03 17.41
N ALA A 208 15.22 15.00 16.20
CA ALA A 208 14.05 14.18 15.86
C ALA A 208 14.29 12.66 15.90
N TYR A 209 15.51 12.22 16.28
CA TYR A 209 15.93 10.82 16.39
C TYR A 209 16.32 10.42 17.82
N GLU A 210 16.26 11.34 18.79
CA GLU A 210 16.69 11.10 20.17
C GLU A 210 15.90 9.95 20.83
N LEU A 211 14.57 9.99 20.79
CA LEU A 211 13.73 8.98 21.44
C LEU A 211 13.83 7.62 20.72
N GLN A 212 13.88 7.60 19.40
CA GLN A 212 14.12 6.39 18.61
C GLN A 212 15.48 5.78 18.97
N SER A 213 16.52 6.60 19.12
CA SER A 213 17.86 6.15 19.52
C SER A 213 17.87 5.55 20.92
N LEU A 214 17.19 6.19 21.88
CA LEU A 214 17.04 5.67 23.24
C LEU A 214 16.26 4.35 23.26
N TYR A 215 15.19 4.21 22.46
CA TYR A 215 14.46 2.95 22.32
C TYR A 215 15.36 1.81 21.81
N PHE A 216 16.13 2.05 20.74
CA PHE A 216 17.10 1.05 20.27
C PHE A 216 18.23 0.80 21.27
N THR A 217 18.64 1.80 22.06
CA THR A 217 19.62 1.65 23.14
C THR A 217 19.10 0.71 24.23
N GLY A 218 17.85 0.91 24.69
CA GLY A 218 17.18 0.01 25.64
C GLY A 218 17.02 -1.41 25.08
N ALA A 219 16.57 -1.54 23.82
CA ALA A 219 16.46 -2.82 23.13
C ALA A 219 17.81 -3.55 23.01
N THR A 220 18.88 -2.80 22.77
CA THR A 220 20.25 -3.33 22.71
C THR A 220 20.73 -3.84 24.07
N TYR A 221 20.43 -3.13 25.16
CA TYR A 221 20.73 -3.63 26.50
C TYR A 221 19.96 -4.90 26.85
N ILE A 222 18.68 -5.02 26.44
CA ILE A 222 17.92 -6.27 26.61
C ILE A 222 18.55 -7.42 25.80
N ALA A 223 18.96 -7.18 24.56
CA ALA A 223 19.63 -8.18 23.74
C ALA A 223 20.97 -8.64 24.36
N LYS A 224 21.70 -7.73 25.02
CA LYS A 224 22.87 -8.02 25.87
C LYS A 224 22.53 -8.62 27.24
N LYS A 225 21.25 -8.77 27.59
CA LYS A 225 20.70 -9.22 28.89
C LYS A 225 20.99 -8.31 30.09
N ASP A 226 21.41 -7.06 29.85
CA ASP A 226 21.56 -6.04 30.88
C ASP A 226 20.18 -5.39 31.17
N LEU A 227 19.33 -6.14 31.86
CA LEU A 227 17.98 -5.70 32.22
C LEU A 227 18.00 -4.51 33.18
N GLY A 228 19.11 -4.27 33.88
CA GLY A 228 19.32 -3.10 34.75
C GLY A 228 19.28 -1.82 33.94
N LYS A 229 20.26 -1.63 33.06
CA LYS A 229 20.37 -0.44 32.20
C LYS A 229 19.19 -0.30 31.24
N ALA A 230 18.66 -1.42 30.73
CA ALA A 230 17.45 -1.38 29.92
C ALA A 230 16.26 -0.73 30.66
N THR A 231 16.08 -1.04 31.94
CA THR A 231 15.02 -0.44 32.77
C THR A 231 15.22 1.08 32.88
N GLU A 232 16.44 1.52 33.20
CA GLU A 232 16.77 2.95 33.36
C GLU A 232 16.50 3.75 32.07
N ILE A 233 16.86 3.19 30.91
CA ILE A 233 16.66 3.84 29.60
C ILE A 233 15.17 3.93 29.24
N PHE A 234 14.39 2.86 29.42
CA PHE A 234 12.96 2.93 29.12
C PHE A 234 12.18 3.77 30.13
N ASP A 235 12.54 3.75 31.41
CA ASP A 235 11.90 4.57 32.44
C ASP A 235 12.13 6.08 32.19
N ASP A 236 13.34 6.49 31.77
CA ASP A 236 13.57 7.86 31.29
C ASP A 236 12.73 8.19 30.05
N LEU A 237 12.62 7.25 29.10
CA LEU A 237 11.93 7.46 27.83
C LEU A 237 10.41 7.62 28.00
N VAL A 238 9.75 6.76 28.79
CA VAL A 238 8.29 6.83 28.99
C VAL A 238 7.85 8.08 29.76
N ASN A 239 8.75 8.66 30.55
CA ASN A 239 8.54 9.93 31.24
C ASN A 239 8.80 11.17 30.36
N ARG A 240 9.21 11.02 29.09
CA ARG A 240 9.35 12.13 28.14
C ARG A 240 7.98 12.57 27.59
N ARG A 241 7.85 13.86 27.27
CA ARG A 241 6.67 14.37 26.54
C ARG A 241 6.84 14.17 25.03
N PRO A 242 5.92 13.48 24.33
CA PRO A 242 5.96 13.38 22.88
C PRO A 242 5.71 14.74 22.23
N LYS A 243 6.44 15.05 21.15
CA LYS A 243 6.22 16.24 20.30
C LYS A 243 5.57 15.87 18.98
N THR A 244 5.86 14.67 18.48
CA THR A 244 5.36 14.11 17.22
C THR A 244 4.54 12.84 17.45
N SER A 245 3.81 12.39 16.41
CA SER A 245 3.16 11.08 16.40
C SER A 245 4.17 9.93 16.53
N VAL A 246 5.35 10.09 15.93
CA VAL A 246 6.47 9.13 16.03
C VAL A 246 6.95 9.03 17.48
N ASP A 247 7.12 10.15 18.18
CA ASP A 247 7.52 10.15 19.60
C ASP A 247 6.51 9.39 20.47
N ARG A 248 5.20 9.64 20.27
CA ARG A 248 4.14 8.92 20.98
C ARG A 248 4.25 7.41 20.73
N ARG A 249 4.43 7.00 19.47
CA ARG A 249 4.60 5.59 19.11
C ARG A 249 5.81 4.95 19.80
N VAL A 250 6.94 5.66 19.85
CA VAL A 250 8.16 5.19 20.50
C VAL A 250 7.99 5.07 22.01
N ILE A 251 7.24 5.98 22.64
CA ILE A 251 6.86 5.91 24.06
C ILE A 251 5.96 4.70 24.33
N GLU A 252 4.92 4.46 23.52
CA GLU A 252 4.04 3.28 23.67
C GLU A 252 4.80 1.95 23.52
N LEU A 253 5.70 1.85 22.53
CA LEU A 253 6.59 0.69 22.37
C LEU A 253 7.54 0.52 23.56
N SER A 254 8.04 1.63 24.12
CA SER A 254 8.90 1.63 25.32
C SER A 254 8.13 1.20 26.57
N GLN A 255 6.86 1.58 26.68
CA GLN A 255 5.98 1.18 27.79
C GLN A 255 5.77 -0.34 27.80
N LEU A 256 5.50 -0.92 26.63
CA LEU A 256 5.40 -2.37 26.44
C LEU A 256 6.73 -3.07 26.74
N ALA A 257 7.85 -2.52 26.26
CA ALA A 257 9.19 -3.06 26.53
C ALA A 257 9.56 -3.02 28.03
N LEU A 258 9.21 -1.94 28.73
CA LEU A 258 9.43 -1.76 30.17
C LEU A 258 8.61 -2.78 30.98
N GLY A 259 7.34 -3.00 30.63
CA GLY A 259 6.51 -4.05 31.20
C GLY A 259 7.15 -5.44 31.06
N ARG A 260 7.70 -5.75 29.88
CA ARG A 260 8.43 -7.01 29.62
C ARG A 260 9.69 -7.13 30.46
N VAL A 261 10.48 -6.06 30.58
CA VAL A 261 11.70 -6.04 31.41
C VAL A 261 11.36 -6.25 32.89
N TYR A 262 10.31 -5.62 33.43
CA TYR A 262 9.87 -5.86 34.80
C TYR A 262 9.34 -7.29 35.03
N TYR A 263 8.67 -7.90 34.05
CA TYR A 263 8.23 -9.29 34.11
C TYR A 263 9.40 -10.28 34.22
N GLU A 264 10.45 -10.08 33.41
CA GLU A 264 11.69 -10.88 33.42
C GLU A 264 12.57 -10.59 34.66
N ARG A 265 12.44 -9.41 35.29
CA ARG A 265 13.09 -9.04 36.57
C ARG A 265 12.28 -9.42 37.83
N ASP A 266 11.28 -10.28 37.70
CA ASP A 266 10.39 -10.74 38.79
C ASP A 266 9.71 -9.59 39.58
N GLN A 267 9.41 -8.47 38.93
CA GLN A 267 8.70 -7.30 39.50
C GLN A 267 7.28 -7.18 38.93
N PRO A 268 6.32 -8.03 39.36
CA PRO A 268 5.00 -8.12 38.72
C PRO A 268 4.19 -6.82 38.83
N SER A 269 4.19 -6.13 39.98
CA SER A 269 3.40 -4.90 40.16
C SER A 269 3.78 -3.83 39.14
N LYS A 270 5.08 -3.49 39.04
CA LYS A 270 5.57 -2.52 38.05
C LYS A 270 5.34 -2.97 36.62
N SER A 271 5.40 -4.28 36.36
CA SER A 271 5.10 -4.84 35.04
C SER A 271 3.64 -4.58 34.64
N ILE A 272 2.70 -4.83 35.56
CA ILE A 272 1.27 -4.52 35.40
C ILE A 272 1.06 -3.01 35.20
N ASP A 273 1.62 -2.18 36.09
CA ASP A 273 1.50 -0.72 36.01
C ASP A 273 2.03 -0.17 34.68
N SER A 274 3.13 -0.75 34.17
CA SER A 274 3.64 -0.40 32.85
C SER A 274 2.63 -0.71 31.75
N TYR A 275 2.18 -1.95 31.62
CA TYR A 275 1.26 -2.34 30.54
C TYR A 275 -0.09 -1.62 30.59
N LEU A 276 -0.65 -1.36 31.78
CA LEU A 276 -1.93 -0.66 31.94
C LEU A 276 -1.88 0.82 31.52
N MET A 277 -0.70 1.38 31.33
CA MET A 277 -0.50 2.75 30.82
C MET A 277 -0.56 2.85 29.29
N VAL A 278 -0.63 1.72 28.57
CA VAL A 278 -0.80 1.71 27.10
C VAL A 278 -2.23 2.16 26.77
N ASP A 279 -2.36 3.15 25.88
CA ASP A 279 -3.66 3.71 25.50
C ASP A 279 -4.56 2.65 24.85
N ARG A 280 -5.85 2.64 25.22
CA ARG A 280 -6.85 1.70 24.68
C ARG A 280 -7.07 1.81 23.17
N LYS A 281 -6.67 2.92 22.56
CA LYS A 281 -6.72 3.16 21.10
C LYS A 281 -5.44 2.77 20.38
N SER A 282 -4.38 2.38 21.10
CA SER A 282 -3.15 1.86 20.50
C SER A 282 -3.39 0.43 20.03
N ASP A 283 -2.89 0.09 18.85
CA ASP A 283 -2.83 -1.30 18.33
C ASP A 283 -2.01 -2.23 19.24
N LEU A 284 -1.15 -1.68 20.11
CA LEU A 284 -0.42 -2.44 21.11
C LEU A 284 -1.26 -2.82 22.35
N PHE A 285 -2.49 -2.30 22.48
CA PHE A 285 -3.32 -2.55 23.66
C PHE A 285 -3.69 -4.03 23.83
N ALA A 286 -3.96 -4.74 22.73
CA ALA A 286 -4.23 -6.18 22.76
C ALA A 286 -3.03 -6.99 23.27
N ASP A 287 -1.81 -6.65 22.82
CA ASP A 287 -0.57 -7.26 23.31
C ASP A 287 -0.32 -6.94 24.79
N ALA A 288 -0.60 -5.70 25.21
CA ALA A 288 -0.48 -5.29 26.61
C ALA A 288 -1.45 -6.06 27.52
N LEU A 289 -2.73 -6.21 27.15
CA LEU A 289 -3.71 -7.02 27.90
C LEU A 289 -3.29 -8.48 27.99
N TYR A 290 -2.84 -9.07 26.88
CA TYR A 290 -2.35 -10.45 26.85
C TYR A 290 -1.17 -10.66 27.80
N GLU A 291 -0.20 -9.73 27.79
CA GLU A 291 0.98 -9.83 28.65
C GLU A 291 0.65 -9.55 30.13
N VAL A 292 -0.27 -8.63 30.44
CA VAL A 292 -0.85 -8.41 31.78
C VAL A 292 -1.49 -9.68 32.33
N GLY A 293 -2.29 -10.37 31.51
CA GLY A 293 -2.89 -11.67 31.88
C GLY A 293 -1.82 -12.64 32.38
N TRP A 294 -0.72 -12.81 31.64
CA TRP A 294 0.40 -13.66 32.06
C TRP A 294 1.12 -13.17 33.34
N VAL A 295 1.21 -11.86 33.59
CA VAL A 295 1.74 -11.35 34.87
C VAL A 295 0.84 -11.75 36.04
N TYR A 296 -0.48 -11.58 35.91
CA TYR A 296 -1.43 -11.99 36.93
C TYR A 296 -1.42 -13.50 37.18
N VAL A 297 -1.28 -14.32 36.13
CA VAL A 297 -1.09 -15.78 36.25
C VAL A 297 0.17 -16.12 37.05
N LYS A 298 1.30 -15.47 36.76
CA LYS A 298 2.56 -15.64 37.50
C LYS A 298 2.42 -15.24 38.97
N SER A 299 1.63 -14.19 39.26
CA SER A 299 1.28 -13.73 40.61
C SER A 299 0.10 -14.48 41.26
N LYS A 300 -0.43 -15.55 40.65
CA LYS A 300 -1.62 -16.31 41.11
C LYS A 300 -2.90 -15.46 41.34
N GLN A 301 -3.00 -14.28 40.73
CA GLN A 301 -4.17 -13.41 40.81
C GLN A 301 -5.19 -13.80 39.72
N TYR A 302 -5.78 -14.99 39.84
CA TYR A 302 -6.59 -15.60 38.78
C TYR A 302 -7.78 -14.74 38.34
N ASP A 303 -8.49 -14.09 39.26
CA ASP A 303 -9.65 -13.24 38.90
C ASP A 303 -9.27 -12.06 38.00
N LYS A 304 -8.11 -11.43 38.26
CA LYS A 304 -7.61 -10.34 37.41
C LYS A 304 -7.03 -10.84 36.10
N ALA A 305 -6.44 -12.05 36.10
CA ALA A 305 -5.98 -12.71 34.87
C ALA A 305 -7.16 -13.01 33.94
N LEU A 306 -8.25 -13.58 34.48
CA LEU A 306 -9.48 -13.86 33.75
C LEU A 306 -10.07 -12.57 33.16
N GLY A 307 -10.29 -11.54 33.98
CA GLY A 307 -10.85 -10.27 33.49
C GLY A 307 -10.01 -9.57 32.41
N ALA A 308 -8.68 -9.71 32.44
CA ALA A 308 -7.80 -9.18 31.38
C ALA A 308 -7.91 -9.98 30.06
N LEU A 309 -8.08 -11.30 30.15
CA LEU A 309 -8.25 -12.20 29.00
C LEU A 309 -9.67 -12.11 28.39
N GLU A 310 -10.70 -12.00 29.23
CA GLU A 310 -12.09 -11.74 28.82
C GLU A 310 -12.20 -10.40 28.07
N LEU A 311 -11.58 -9.34 28.59
CA LEU A 311 -11.52 -8.03 27.93
C LEU A 311 -10.76 -8.10 26.58
N LEU A 312 -9.67 -8.88 26.52
CA LEU A 312 -8.93 -9.08 25.27
C LEU A 312 -9.79 -9.77 24.20
N ALA A 313 -10.43 -10.88 24.55
CA ALA A 313 -11.31 -11.63 23.64
C ALA A 313 -12.54 -10.81 23.19
N LEU A 314 -13.02 -9.87 24.02
CA LEU A 314 -14.07 -8.93 23.65
C LEU A 314 -13.55 -7.79 22.74
N SER A 315 -12.29 -7.37 22.91
CA SER A 315 -11.69 -6.26 22.17
C SER A 315 -11.23 -6.62 20.75
N ASP A 316 -10.83 -7.87 20.52
CA ASP A 316 -10.45 -8.40 19.20
C ASP A 316 -10.97 -9.84 19.04
N PRO A 317 -12.28 -10.03 18.78
CA PRO A 317 -12.86 -11.37 18.65
C PRO A 317 -12.31 -12.17 17.45
N SER A 318 -11.85 -11.47 16.42
CA SER A 318 -11.32 -12.01 15.15
C SER A 318 -9.88 -12.51 15.22
N SER A 319 -9.11 -12.10 16.22
CA SER A 319 -7.69 -12.43 16.39
C SER A 319 -7.38 -13.93 16.32
N SER A 320 -6.26 -14.31 15.70
CA SER A 320 -5.68 -15.66 15.88
C SER A 320 -5.34 -15.98 17.34
N LYS A 321 -5.19 -14.95 18.19
CA LYS A 321 -4.94 -15.09 19.62
C LYS A 321 -6.18 -15.56 20.39
N THR A 322 -7.39 -15.30 19.91
CA THR A 322 -8.64 -15.46 20.68
C THR A 322 -8.89 -16.91 21.11
N ALA A 323 -8.71 -17.88 20.22
CA ALA A 323 -8.77 -19.30 20.57
C ALA A 323 -7.77 -19.69 21.66
N THR A 324 -6.53 -19.18 21.56
CA THR A 324 -5.48 -19.44 22.57
C THR A 324 -5.79 -18.78 23.90
N VAL A 325 -6.43 -17.60 23.87
CA VAL A 325 -6.88 -16.84 25.05
C VAL A 325 -8.03 -17.56 25.75
N GLN A 326 -9.06 -18.02 25.03
CA GLN A 326 -10.18 -18.80 25.58
C GLN A 326 -9.70 -20.13 26.20
N ILE A 327 -8.81 -20.86 25.52
CA ILE A 327 -8.21 -22.09 26.08
C ILE A 327 -7.40 -21.76 27.35
N LEU A 328 -6.64 -20.65 27.37
CA LEU A 328 -5.92 -20.22 28.56
C LEU A 328 -6.88 -19.86 29.70
N GLU A 329 -7.96 -19.13 29.41
CA GLU A 329 -8.99 -18.76 30.37
C GLU A 329 -9.62 -20.01 31.02
N GLY A 330 -10.05 -21.01 30.23
CA GLY A 330 -10.58 -22.27 30.76
C GLY A 330 -9.59 -23.01 31.67
N ASN A 331 -8.32 -23.06 31.27
CA ASN A 331 -7.22 -23.61 32.10
C ASN A 331 -7.00 -22.82 33.41
N LEU A 332 -7.25 -21.51 33.41
CA LEU A 332 -7.16 -20.68 34.62
C LEU A 332 -8.40 -20.82 35.51
N ARG A 333 -9.58 -21.06 34.94
CA ARG A 333 -10.80 -21.38 35.70
C ARG A 333 -10.66 -22.69 36.47
N ILE A 334 -10.08 -23.74 35.86
CA ILE A 334 -9.69 -24.99 36.57
C ILE A 334 -8.80 -24.68 37.78
N ARG A 335 -7.70 -23.91 37.58
CA ARG A 335 -6.76 -23.55 38.66
C ARG A 335 -7.40 -22.68 39.74
N LYS A 336 -8.34 -21.80 39.36
CA LYS A 336 -9.12 -21.00 40.29
C LYS A 336 -10.03 -21.89 41.13
N ALA A 337 -10.72 -22.86 40.53
CA ALA A 337 -11.55 -23.83 41.24
C ALA A 337 -10.73 -24.61 42.28
N GLN A 338 -9.59 -25.18 41.90
CA GLN A 338 -8.65 -25.87 42.81
C GLN A 338 -8.18 -24.96 43.97
N MET A 339 -7.87 -23.68 43.68
CA MET A 339 -7.50 -22.71 44.72
C MET A 339 -8.67 -22.40 45.66
N LEU A 340 -9.89 -22.26 45.14
CA LEU A 340 -11.09 -22.06 45.94
C LEU A 340 -11.37 -23.27 46.83
N LYS A 341 -11.23 -24.49 46.30
CA LYS A 341 -11.36 -25.73 47.08
C LYS A 341 -10.33 -25.80 48.21
N GLN A 342 -9.09 -25.39 47.96
CA GLN A 342 -8.06 -25.30 49.01
C GLN A 342 -8.42 -24.28 50.11
N LYS A 343 -9.08 -23.15 49.78
CA LYS A 343 -9.56 -22.16 50.76
C LYS A 343 -10.77 -22.67 51.57
N GLU A 344 -11.68 -23.40 50.94
CA GLU A 344 -12.79 -24.10 51.57
C GLU A 344 -12.27 -25.12 52.60
N ILE A 345 -11.33 -25.99 52.19
CA ILE A 345 -10.71 -27.00 53.07
C ILE A 345 -9.97 -26.37 54.25
N SER A 346 -9.34 -25.20 54.06
CA SER A 346 -8.63 -24.48 55.13
C SER A 346 -9.52 -23.57 55.98
N GLY A 347 -10.83 -23.51 55.73
CA GLY A 347 -11.78 -22.70 56.49
C GLY A 347 -11.63 -21.19 56.30
N ILE A 348 -10.85 -20.75 55.30
CA ILE A 348 -10.59 -19.33 55.01
C ILE A 348 -11.80 -18.69 54.30
N ASP A 349 -12.50 -19.47 53.48
CA ASP A 349 -13.68 -19.03 52.74
C ASP A 349 -14.66 -20.20 52.55
N PRO A 350 -15.56 -20.44 53.52
CA PRO A 350 -16.57 -21.51 53.43
C PRO A 350 -17.73 -21.17 52.47
N GLY A 351 -17.77 -19.97 51.90
CA GLY A 351 -18.75 -19.57 50.89
C GLY A 351 -18.28 -19.79 49.44
N ALA A 352 -17.03 -20.22 49.25
CA ALA A 352 -16.45 -20.48 47.93
C ALA A 352 -17.20 -21.61 47.20
N GLN A 353 -17.39 -21.45 45.88
CA GLN A 353 -18.08 -22.43 45.03
C GLN A 353 -17.16 -22.91 43.89
N PRO A 354 -16.28 -23.90 44.13
CA PRO A 354 -15.37 -24.44 43.10
C PRO A 354 -16.11 -24.98 41.86
N GLY A 355 -17.25 -25.66 42.07
CA GLY A 355 -18.07 -26.24 40.99
C GLY A 355 -18.47 -25.23 39.92
N VAL A 356 -18.82 -24.00 40.31
CA VAL A 356 -19.22 -22.94 39.37
C VAL A 356 -18.08 -22.51 38.45
N GLU A 357 -16.82 -22.53 38.90
CA GLU A 357 -15.69 -22.24 38.01
C GLU A 357 -15.33 -23.44 37.11
N TYR A 358 -15.57 -24.68 37.56
CA TYR A 358 -15.47 -25.86 36.69
C TYR A 358 -16.54 -25.87 35.59
N ASP A 359 -17.79 -25.54 35.90
CA ASP A 359 -18.87 -25.44 34.92
C ASP A 359 -18.61 -24.34 33.88
N LYS A 360 -18.11 -23.17 34.32
CA LYS A 360 -17.66 -22.12 33.40
C LYS A 360 -16.47 -22.57 32.54
N ALA A 361 -15.51 -23.32 33.10
CA ALA A 361 -14.38 -23.84 32.34
C ALA A 361 -14.85 -24.80 31.23
N ARG A 362 -15.69 -25.77 31.57
CA ARG A 362 -16.29 -26.72 30.64
C ARG A 362 -17.09 -26.01 29.53
N ALA A 363 -18.04 -25.16 29.90
CA ALA A 363 -18.88 -24.43 28.94
C ALA A 363 -18.09 -23.45 28.05
N LEU A 364 -16.90 -23.03 28.46
CA LEU A 364 -15.99 -22.26 27.61
C LEU A 364 -15.23 -23.17 26.63
N PHE A 365 -14.70 -24.31 27.09
CA PHE A 365 -14.03 -25.27 26.21
C PHE A 365 -14.99 -25.82 25.14
N GLU A 366 -16.20 -26.23 25.52
CA GLU A 366 -17.26 -26.70 24.59
C GLU A 366 -17.60 -25.62 23.56
N ARG A 367 -17.88 -24.39 23.99
CA ARG A 367 -18.15 -23.27 23.06
C ARG A 367 -16.98 -22.93 22.14
N THR A 368 -15.75 -23.05 22.64
CA THR A 368 -14.54 -22.80 21.85
C THR A 368 -14.36 -23.92 20.82
N HIS A 369 -14.57 -25.19 21.20
CA HIS A 369 -14.59 -26.32 20.28
C HIS A 369 -15.58 -26.05 19.12
N ASP A 370 -16.84 -25.77 19.46
CA ASP A 370 -17.92 -25.60 18.49
C ASP A 370 -17.72 -24.37 17.58
N GLN A 371 -17.03 -23.34 18.07
CA GLN A 371 -16.66 -22.15 17.27
C GLN A 371 -15.60 -22.46 16.20
N TYR A 372 -14.65 -23.37 16.48
CA TYR A 372 -13.49 -23.61 15.60
C TYR A 372 -13.55 -24.93 14.81
N SER A 373 -14.29 -25.94 15.26
CA SER A 373 -14.46 -27.23 14.54
C SER A 373 -14.95 -27.05 13.09
N PRO A 374 -16.01 -26.29 12.79
CA PRO A 374 -16.48 -26.15 11.41
C PRO A 374 -15.44 -25.51 10.47
N SER A 375 -14.56 -24.66 11.00
CA SER A 375 -13.46 -24.06 10.22
C SER A 375 -12.29 -25.04 10.02
N TYR A 376 -12.08 -25.96 10.96
CA TYR A 376 -11.12 -27.06 10.81
C TYR A 376 -11.62 -28.06 9.77
N ASP A 377 -12.85 -28.55 9.91
CA ASP A 377 -13.44 -29.60 9.08
C ASP A 377 -13.50 -29.19 7.60
N GLU A 378 -13.90 -27.94 7.32
CA GLU A 378 -13.92 -27.40 5.96
C GLU A 378 -12.50 -27.21 5.40
N LEU A 379 -11.53 -26.72 6.18
CA LEU A 379 -10.15 -26.58 5.71
C LEU A 379 -9.48 -27.94 5.47
N GLU A 380 -9.82 -28.97 6.26
CA GLU A 380 -9.43 -30.35 6.00
C GLU A 380 -10.09 -30.89 4.71
N ARG A 381 -11.39 -30.65 4.49
CA ARG A 381 -12.08 -30.99 3.24
C ARG A 381 -11.38 -30.40 2.00
N LEU A 382 -11.05 -29.11 2.04
CA LEU A 382 -10.38 -28.40 0.94
C LEU A 382 -8.98 -28.98 0.65
N LEU A 383 -8.20 -29.25 1.71
CA LEU A 383 -6.86 -29.84 1.59
C LEU A 383 -6.89 -31.29 1.09
N LEU A 384 -7.92 -32.07 1.46
CA LEU A 384 -8.13 -33.44 0.97
C LEU A 384 -8.62 -33.47 -0.49
N ALA A 385 -9.48 -32.53 -0.87
CA ALA A 385 -9.95 -32.35 -2.25
C ALA A 385 -8.84 -31.90 -3.21
N LYS A 386 -7.72 -31.38 -2.68
CA LYS A 386 -6.62 -30.75 -3.45
C LYS A 386 -7.11 -29.60 -4.33
N GLU A 387 -8.09 -28.84 -3.83
CA GLU A 387 -8.51 -27.60 -4.50
C GLU A 387 -7.31 -26.64 -4.61
N ASP A 388 -7.18 -25.95 -5.74
CA ASP A 388 -5.98 -25.18 -6.04
C ASP A 388 -5.91 -23.95 -5.13
N ALA A 389 -4.85 -23.87 -4.32
CA ALA A 389 -4.63 -22.81 -3.35
C ALA A 389 -4.63 -21.40 -4.00
N THR A 390 -4.33 -21.30 -5.30
CA THR A 390 -4.38 -20.03 -6.05
C THR A 390 -5.80 -19.47 -6.19
N GLN A 391 -6.85 -20.30 -6.22
CA GLN A 391 -8.24 -19.84 -6.35
C GLN A 391 -8.68 -19.00 -5.13
N PHE A 392 -8.16 -19.32 -3.94
CA PHE A 392 -8.44 -18.62 -2.69
C PHE A 392 -7.64 -17.31 -2.54
N LEU A 393 -6.61 -17.08 -3.36
CA LEU A 393 -5.76 -15.88 -3.27
C LEU A 393 -6.56 -14.60 -3.51
N ALA A 394 -7.58 -14.64 -4.38
CA ALA A 394 -8.48 -13.53 -4.64
C ALA A 394 -9.34 -13.13 -3.40
N GLN A 395 -9.73 -14.11 -2.57
CA GLN A 395 -10.45 -13.89 -1.30
C GLN A 395 -9.53 -13.36 -0.19
N ILE A 396 -8.24 -13.75 -0.21
CA ILE A 396 -7.24 -13.29 0.76
C ILE A 396 -6.81 -11.85 0.47
N THR A 397 -6.56 -11.52 -0.81
CA THR A 397 -6.15 -10.19 -1.31
C THR A 397 -7.28 -9.14 -1.31
N GLY A 398 -8.53 -9.55 -1.06
CA GLY A 398 -9.70 -8.66 -1.08
C GLY A 398 -10.19 -8.31 -2.50
N ARG A 399 -9.56 -8.83 -3.55
CA ARG A 399 -10.03 -8.68 -4.94
C ARG A 399 -11.39 -9.33 -5.18
N SER A 400 -11.69 -10.43 -4.48
CA SER A 400 -13.01 -11.06 -4.48
C SER A 400 -14.10 -10.27 -3.74
N SER A 401 -13.88 -9.00 -3.42
CA SER A 401 -14.99 -8.06 -3.27
C SER A 401 -15.75 -7.86 -4.58
N ARG A 402 -15.10 -8.08 -5.74
CA ARG A 402 -15.65 -7.83 -7.08
C ARG A 402 -15.92 -9.07 -7.93
N THR A 403 -15.51 -10.28 -7.50
CA THR A 403 -15.75 -11.50 -8.29
C THR A 403 -16.75 -12.41 -7.59
N PHE A 404 -17.89 -12.63 -8.23
CA PHE A 404 -19.03 -13.40 -7.72
C PHE A 404 -18.82 -14.93 -7.70
N ASN A 405 -17.62 -15.43 -7.39
CA ASN A 405 -17.35 -16.86 -7.40
C ASN A 405 -17.98 -17.60 -6.20
N VAL A 406 -18.94 -18.48 -6.53
CA VAL A 406 -19.79 -19.24 -5.59
C VAL A 406 -19.12 -20.53 -5.06
N SER A 407 -18.05 -20.99 -5.70
CA SER A 407 -17.36 -22.24 -5.35
C SER A 407 -16.34 -22.04 -4.23
N SER A 408 -16.55 -22.74 -3.10
CA SER A 408 -15.64 -22.84 -1.93
C SER A 408 -15.09 -21.51 -1.38
N ALA A 409 -15.95 -20.70 -0.76
CA ALA A 409 -15.48 -19.62 0.11
C ALA A 409 -14.81 -20.18 1.38
N MET A 410 -13.53 -19.86 1.60
CA MET A 410 -12.81 -20.26 2.83
C MET A 410 -13.51 -19.69 4.08
N PRO A 411 -13.65 -20.45 5.18
CA PRO A 411 -14.19 -19.97 6.44
C PRO A 411 -13.51 -18.69 6.93
N GLU A 412 -14.29 -17.70 7.38
CA GLU A 412 -13.77 -16.36 7.71
C GLU A 412 -12.68 -16.38 8.79
N VAL A 413 -12.81 -17.28 9.77
CA VAL A 413 -11.82 -17.52 10.83
C VAL A 413 -10.49 -18.03 10.25
N ALA A 414 -10.54 -19.03 9.37
CA ALA A 414 -9.35 -19.54 8.69
C ALA A 414 -8.72 -18.44 7.81
N ALA A 415 -9.55 -17.67 7.09
CA ALA A 415 -9.10 -16.56 6.26
C ALA A 415 -8.37 -15.46 7.08
N ALA A 416 -8.89 -15.12 8.27
CA ALA A 416 -8.23 -14.18 9.18
C ALA A 416 -6.85 -14.69 9.61
N TRP A 417 -6.76 -15.96 10.03
CA TRP A 417 -5.49 -16.55 10.50
C TRP A 417 -4.45 -16.68 9.38
N VAL A 418 -4.89 -16.96 8.15
CA VAL A 418 -4.03 -16.98 6.97
C VAL A 418 -3.51 -15.58 6.64
N ARG A 419 -4.33 -14.53 6.74
CA ARG A 419 -3.90 -13.12 6.53
C ARG A 419 -2.92 -12.62 7.59
N GLU A 420 -2.94 -13.17 8.81
CA GLU A 420 -1.97 -12.83 9.86
C GLU A 420 -0.56 -13.42 9.60
N GLU A 421 -0.42 -14.40 8.70
CA GLU A 421 0.89 -15.03 8.45
C GLU A 421 1.83 -14.14 7.62
N PRO A 422 3.06 -13.86 8.11
CA PRO A 422 4.00 -12.95 7.42
C PRO A 422 4.48 -13.42 6.04
N GLU A 423 4.22 -14.67 5.67
CA GLU A 423 4.57 -15.22 4.35
C GLU A 423 3.46 -14.90 3.34
N VAL A 424 2.19 -15.04 3.76
CA VAL A 424 1.01 -14.64 2.99
C VAL A 424 0.95 -13.14 2.80
N GLN A 425 1.30 -12.35 3.82
CA GLN A 425 1.38 -10.88 3.67
C GLN A 425 2.35 -10.43 2.57
N ARG A 426 3.43 -11.20 2.31
CA ARG A 426 4.34 -10.95 1.18
C ARG A 426 3.75 -11.37 -0.16
N VAL A 427 3.01 -12.48 -0.21
CA VAL A 427 2.27 -12.87 -1.43
C VAL A 427 1.20 -11.82 -1.74
N VAL A 428 0.42 -11.37 -0.75
CA VAL A 428 -0.60 -10.32 -0.91
C VAL A 428 0.02 -9.00 -1.35
N SER A 429 1.21 -8.62 -0.88
CA SER A 429 1.89 -7.42 -1.39
C SER A 429 2.35 -7.58 -2.84
N VAL A 430 3.01 -8.70 -3.19
CA VAL A 430 3.42 -8.98 -4.59
C VAL A 430 2.21 -8.98 -5.52
N GLU A 431 1.11 -9.62 -5.11
CA GLU A 431 -0.15 -9.54 -5.83
C GLU A 431 -0.60 -8.09 -6.00
N THR A 432 -0.69 -7.32 -4.92
CA THR A 432 -1.11 -5.90 -4.97
C THR A 432 -0.27 -5.10 -5.96
N ASP A 433 1.06 -5.29 -5.92
CA ASP A 433 2.01 -4.68 -6.85
C ASP A 433 1.73 -5.11 -8.31
N LEU A 434 1.43 -6.39 -8.56
CA LEU A 434 1.07 -6.89 -9.90
C LEU A 434 -0.21 -6.25 -10.46
N ALA A 435 -1.28 -6.08 -9.67
CA ALA A 435 -2.46 -5.38 -10.17
C ALA A 435 -2.24 -3.87 -10.35
N GLN A 436 -1.31 -3.26 -9.59
CA GLN A 436 -0.90 -1.89 -9.88
C GLN A 436 -0.15 -1.83 -11.21
N ILE A 437 0.75 -2.77 -11.49
CA ILE A 437 1.44 -2.88 -12.79
C ILE A 437 0.43 -3.12 -13.93
N GLU A 438 -0.52 -4.03 -13.76
CA GLU A 438 -1.59 -4.28 -14.73
C GLU A 438 -2.42 -3.00 -14.99
N GLY A 439 -2.81 -2.28 -13.94
CA GLY A 439 -3.51 -1.00 -14.05
C GLY A 439 -2.70 0.05 -14.82
N ASN A 440 -1.40 0.18 -14.52
CA ASN A 440 -0.50 1.09 -15.23
C ASN A 440 -0.33 0.70 -16.71
N ILE A 441 -0.26 -0.61 -17.02
CA ILE A 441 -0.19 -1.13 -18.39
C ILE A 441 -1.47 -0.73 -19.16
N ARG A 442 -2.65 -0.98 -18.57
CA ARG A 442 -3.94 -0.58 -19.17
C ARG A 442 -4.05 0.94 -19.36
N GLU A 443 -3.62 1.75 -18.40
CA GLU A 443 -3.59 3.21 -18.52
C GLU A 443 -2.63 3.68 -19.64
N ALA A 444 -1.48 3.02 -19.79
CA ALA A 444 -0.55 3.28 -20.89
C ALA A 444 -1.15 2.91 -22.26
N GLU A 445 -1.87 1.79 -22.38
CA GLU A 445 -2.58 1.40 -23.61
C GLU A 445 -3.63 2.45 -24.01
N LEU A 446 -4.49 2.84 -23.07
CA LEU A 446 -5.52 3.86 -23.28
C LEU A 446 -4.88 5.21 -23.68
N THR A 447 -3.74 5.56 -23.09
CA THR A 447 -3.00 6.77 -23.43
C THR A 447 -2.39 6.69 -24.83
N ILE A 448 -1.80 5.56 -25.22
CA ILE A 448 -1.26 5.35 -26.56
C ILE A 448 -2.38 5.44 -27.61
N GLU A 449 -3.51 4.79 -27.39
CA GLU A 449 -4.66 4.83 -28.30
C GLU A 449 -5.23 6.25 -28.46
N ARG A 450 -5.41 6.99 -27.37
CA ARG A 450 -5.84 8.40 -27.42
C ARG A 450 -4.88 9.25 -28.25
N LEU A 451 -3.56 9.02 -28.09
CA LEU A 451 -2.55 9.68 -28.90
C LEU A 451 -2.57 9.22 -30.37
N GLU A 452 -2.73 7.92 -30.67
CA GLU A 452 -2.86 7.41 -32.04
C GLU A 452 -4.08 8.03 -32.75
N GLY A 453 -5.23 8.12 -32.07
CA GLY A 453 -6.44 8.78 -32.56
C GLY A 453 -6.21 10.27 -32.88
N LEU A 454 -5.66 11.02 -31.93
CA LEU A 454 -5.31 12.44 -32.11
C LEU A 454 -4.31 12.66 -33.28
N LEU A 455 -3.34 11.75 -33.46
CA LEU A 455 -2.34 11.83 -34.53
C LEU A 455 -2.88 11.44 -35.92
N GLY A 456 -3.99 10.68 -35.95
CA GLY A 456 -4.74 10.30 -37.15
C GLY A 456 -5.69 11.39 -37.66
N ALA A 457 -6.04 12.38 -36.82
CA ALA A 457 -7.06 13.37 -37.13
C ALA A 457 -6.72 14.29 -38.35
N PRO A 458 -7.72 14.76 -39.11
CA PRO A 458 -7.50 15.60 -40.31
C PRO A 458 -6.84 16.96 -40.02
N ARG A 459 -7.23 17.66 -38.94
CA ARG A 459 -6.61 18.93 -38.53
C ARG A 459 -5.70 18.76 -37.31
N ARG A 460 -4.46 18.43 -37.63
CA ARG A 460 -3.31 18.27 -36.73
C ARG A 460 -2.90 19.51 -35.92
N GLY A 461 -3.39 20.70 -36.29
CA GLY A 461 -2.98 21.98 -35.70
C GLY A 461 -3.35 22.16 -34.22
N ASN A 462 -4.39 21.48 -33.73
CA ASN A 462 -4.88 21.65 -32.36
C ASN A 462 -3.96 21.05 -31.28
N VAL A 463 -2.98 20.22 -31.66
CA VAL A 463 -2.06 19.51 -30.75
C VAL A 463 -1.09 20.46 -30.02
N TYR A 464 -0.91 21.69 -30.49
CA TYR A 464 0.04 22.67 -29.92
C TYR A 464 -0.64 24.02 -29.62
N PRO A 465 -1.21 24.21 -28.40
CA PRO A 465 -1.96 25.43 -28.06
C PRO A 465 -1.28 26.78 -28.36
N PRO A 466 0.06 26.97 -28.16
CA PRO A 466 0.74 28.22 -28.50
C PRO A 466 0.78 28.53 -30.00
N LEU A 467 0.64 27.51 -30.86
CA LEU A 467 0.55 27.67 -32.31
C LEU A 467 -0.90 27.92 -32.75
N VAL A 468 -1.88 27.35 -32.06
CA VAL A 468 -3.32 27.60 -32.30
C VAL A 468 -3.66 29.08 -32.09
N GLU A 469 -3.22 29.69 -30.99
CA GLU A 469 -3.48 31.10 -30.70
C GLU A 469 -2.92 32.03 -31.80
N ARG A 470 -1.67 31.78 -32.23
CA ARG A 470 -1.05 32.50 -33.36
C ARG A 470 -1.79 32.26 -34.68
N ARG A 471 -2.29 31.04 -34.93
CA ARG A 471 -3.02 30.68 -36.14
C ARG A 471 -4.40 31.31 -36.21
N ASN A 472 -5.13 31.39 -35.10
CA ASN A 472 -6.41 32.10 -35.02
C ASN A 472 -6.21 33.57 -35.35
N ARG A 473 -5.24 34.23 -34.69
CA ARG A 473 -4.91 35.64 -34.99
C ARG A 473 -4.45 35.87 -36.44
N LEU A 474 -3.80 34.88 -37.06
CA LEU A 474 -3.44 34.91 -38.48
C LEU A 474 -4.68 34.83 -39.39
N ILE A 475 -5.68 34.03 -39.03
CA ILE A 475 -6.98 33.93 -39.72
C ILE A 475 -7.76 35.25 -39.59
N GLU A 476 -7.81 35.87 -38.41
CA GLU A 476 -8.42 37.21 -38.21
C GLU A 476 -7.84 38.24 -39.19
N ILE A 477 -6.50 38.28 -39.30
CA ILE A 477 -5.81 39.18 -40.24
C ILE A 477 -6.09 38.79 -41.70
N GLN A 478 -6.20 37.49 -42.01
CA GLN A 478 -6.54 37.02 -43.35
C GLN A 478 -7.97 37.44 -43.76
N GLU A 479 -8.93 37.39 -42.85
CA GLU A 479 -10.31 37.82 -43.12
C GLU A 479 -10.41 39.35 -43.22
N ALA A 480 -9.71 40.09 -42.35
CA ALA A 480 -9.61 41.55 -42.43
C ALA A 480 -8.91 42.04 -43.72
N ILE A 481 -7.86 41.35 -44.20
CA ILE A 481 -7.20 41.72 -45.46
C ILE A 481 -8.06 41.36 -46.67
N ILE A 482 -8.83 40.26 -46.65
CA ILE A 482 -9.81 39.94 -47.71
C ILE A 482 -10.90 41.03 -47.80
N ALA A 483 -11.41 41.53 -46.67
CA ALA A 483 -12.34 42.65 -46.66
C ALA A 483 -11.70 43.94 -47.21
N THR A 484 -10.51 44.29 -46.73
CA THR A 484 -9.72 45.46 -47.17
C THR A 484 -9.46 45.44 -48.68
N ARG A 485 -9.05 44.29 -49.22
CA ARG A 485 -8.80 44.11 -50.65
C ARG A 485 -10.06 44.25 -51.50
N SER A 486 -11.21 43.79 -50.99
CA SER A 486 -12.50 44.00 -51.66
C SER A 486 -12.85 45.49 -51.72
N GLU A 487 -12.71 46.23 -50.62
CA GLU A 487 -12.97 47.68 -50.59
C GLU A 487 -12.03 48.47 -51.51
N LEU A 488 -10.76 48.06 -51.61
CA LEU A 488 -9.79 48.65 -52.54
C LEU A 488 -10.16 48.38 -54.00
N ALA A 489 -10.55 47.14 -54.35
CA ALA A 489 -11.00 46.78 -55.69
C ALA A 489 -12.28 47.57 -56.10
N ASP A 490 -13.25 47.69 -55.19
CA ASP A 490 -14.47 48.46 -55.43
C ASP A 490 -14.19 49.97 -55.64
N LYS A 491 -13.25 50.56 -54.87
CA LYS A 491 -12.79 51.95 -55.08
C LYS A 491 -12.03 52.13 -56.40
N GLN A 492 -11.22 51.16 -56.81
CA GLN A 492 -10.51 51.19 -58.10
C GLN A 492 -11.51 51.07 -59.27
N ARG A 493 -12.47 50.15 -59.19
CA ARG A 493 -13.55 50.00 -60.17
C ARG A 493 -14.39 51.28 -60.30
N ALA A 494 -14.64 52.01 -59.22
CA ALA A 494 -15.34 53.30 -59.24
C ALA A 494 -14.59 54.45 -59.95
N LEU A 495 -13.34 54.23 -60.41
CA LEU A 495 -12.61 55.16 -61.28
C LEU A 495 -12.75 54.81 -62.78
N LEU A 496 -13.34 53.67 -63.12
CA LEU A 496 -13.61 53.26 -64.50
C LEU A 496 -14.98 53.79 -64.96
N ARG A 497 -15.04 54.43 -66.14
CA ARG A 497 -16.29 54.98 -66.68
C ARG A 497 -17.31 53.91 -67.10
N SER A 498 -16.84 52.73 -67.48
CA SER A 498 -17.66 51.53 -67.68
C SER A 498 -16.77 50.28 -67.58
N PRO A 499 -17.03 49.33 -66.66
CA PRO A 499 -16.28 48.09 -66.59
C PRO A 499 -16.80 47.10 -67.64
N VAL A 500 -16.08 46.95 -68.76
CA VAL A 500 -16.41 46.04 -69.86
C VAL A 500 -15.25 45.08 -70.13
N GLY A 501 -15.53 43.83 -70.48
CA GLY A 501 -14.52 42.78 -70.71
C GLY A 501 -13.98 42.16 -69.42
N ALA A 502 -12.70 41.81 -69.39
CA ALA A 502 -12.08 40.97 -68.35
C ALA A 502 -12.28 41.45 -66.90
N VAL A 503 -12.41 42.77 -66.66
CA VAL A 503 -12.71 43.31 -65.32
C VAL A 503 -14.11 42.89 -64.84
N ALA A 504 -15.10 42.87 -65.72
CA ALA A 504 -16.46 42.49 -65.37
C ALA A 504 -16.57 40.99 -65.04
N GLU A 505 -15.87 40.14 -65.81
CA GLU A 505 -15.77 38.70 -65.54
C GLU A 505 -15.07 38.42 -64.20
N ALA A 506 -13.95 39.10 -63.92
CA ALA A 506 -13.21 38.92 -62.68
C ALA A 506 -14.02 39.38 -61.45
N THR A 507 -14.72 40.53 -61.50
CA THR A 507 -15.63 40.90 -60.40
C THR A 507 -16.78 39.89 -60.24
N ALA A 508 -17.33 39.35 -61.33
CA ALA A 508 -18.38 38.34 -61.25
C ALA A 508 -17.89 37.05 -60.54
N ARG A 509 -16.65 36.63 -60.80
CA ARG A 509 -16.01 35.51 -60.07
C ARG A 509 -15.84 35.82 -58.58
N ARG A 510 -15.32 37.01 -58.21
CA ARG A 510 -15.23 37.41 -56.80
C ARG A 510 -16.61 37.42 -56.13
N ALA A 511 -17.63 37.97 -56.79
CA ALA A 511 -18.98 38.02 -56.24
C ALA A 511 -19.58 36.63 -55.98
N ALA A 512 -19.37 35.67 -56.91
CA ALA A 512 -19.81 34.30 -56.72
C ALA A 512 -19.13 33.60 -55.54
N VAL A 513 -17.81 33.76 -55.37
CA VAL A 513 -17.08 33.19 -54.22
C VAL A 513 -17.45 33.90 -52.92
N ALA A 514 -17.65 35.23 -52.94
CA ALA A 514 -18.11 35.99 -51.78
C ALA A 514 -19.50 35.54 -51.30
N GLN A 515 -20.40 35.16 -52.22
CA GLN A 515 -21.70 34.57 -51.87
C GLN A 515 -21.56 33.20 -51.19
N GLN A 516 -20.61 32.37 -51.63
CA GLN A 516 -20.30 31.08 -50.98
C GLN A 516 -19.68 31.26 -49.58
N VAL A 517 -18.82 32.28 -49.40
CA VAL A 517 -18.28 32.65 -48.09
C VAL A 517 -19.37 33.15 -47.15
N ALA A 518 -20.30 33.99 -47.64
CA ALA A 518 -21.41 34.52 -46.84
C ALA A 518 -22.46 33.46 -46.43
N GLN A 519 -22.45 32.28 -47.05
CA GLN A 519 -23.28 31.14 -46.66
C GLN A 519 -22.65 30.28 -45.55
N GLN A 520 -21.39 30.52 -45.18
CA GLN A 520 -20.72 29.82 -44.08
C GLN A 520 -20.97 30.53 -42.74
N PRO A 521 -21.09 29.79 -41.62
CA PRO A 521 -21.08 30.39 -40.28
C PRO A 521 -19.76 31.11 -40.01
N ASN A 522 -19.80 32.27 -39.34
CA ASN A 522 -18.60 33.02 -38.93
C ASN A 522 -17.58 32.11 -38.23
N ALA A 523 -16.36 32.06 -38.76
CA ALA A 523 -15.41 30.98 -38.47
C ALA A 523 -14.97 30.90 -36.99
N GLU A 524 -14.91 32.04 -36.29
CA GLU A 524 -14.36 32.12 -34.94
C GLU A 524 -15.35 31.81 -33.82
N LEU A 525 -16.47 32.55 -33.78
CA LEU A 525 -17.57 32.32 -32.82
C LEU A 525 -18.05 30.87 -32.91
N ALA A 526 -18.15 30.35 -34.14
CA ALA A 526 -18.69 29.02 -34.35
C ALA A 526 -17.72 27.88 -33.98
N TYR A 527 -16.40 28.09 -33.85
CA TYR A 527 -15.49 27.03 -33.40
C TYR A 527 -15.59 26.80 -31.88
N ALA A 528 -15.52 27.88 -31.08
CA ALA A 528 -15.65 27.79 -29.63
C ALA A 528 -17.04 27.25 -29.23
N ASP A 529 -18.10 27.74 -29.87
CA ASP A 529 -19.47 27.27 -29.62
C ASP A 529 -19.69 25.80 -30.07
N ARG A 530 -19.06 25.34 -31.17
CA ARG A 530 -19.11 23.93 -31.58
C ARG A 530 -18.35 23.03 -30.61
N LEU A 531 -17.17 23.44 -30.16
CA LEU A 531 -16.38 22.68 -29.18
C LEU A 531 -17.12 22.59 -27.83
N ALA A 532 -17.73 23.69 -27.38
CA ALA A 532 -18.56 23.71 -26.17
C ALA A 532 -19.76 22.77 -26.28
N LYS A 533 -20.48 22.77 -27.42
CA LYS A 533 -21.61 21.84 -27.66
C LYS A 533 -21.18 20.37 -27.69
N ALA A 534 -20.09 20.05 -28.39
CA ALA A 534 -19.56 18.69 -28.41
C ALA A 534 -19.13 18.23 -27.01
N GLN A 535 -18.49 19.11 -26.22
CA GLN A 535 -18.16 18.83 -24.83
C GLN A 535 -19.40 18.65 -23.96
N GLU A 536 -20.46 19.42 -24.17
CA GLU A 536 -21.74 19.26 -23.47
C GLU A 536 -22.41 17.91 -23.80
N GLU A 537 -22.40 17.49 -25.07
CA GLU A 537 -22.89 16.18 -25.49
C GLU A 537 -22.12 15.03 -24.81
N PHE A 538 -20.78 15.09 -24.80
CA PHE A 538 -19.96 14.10 -24.08
C PHE A 538 -20.18 14.12 -22.56
N SER A 539 -20.34 15.30 -21.94
CA SER A 539 -20.65 15.38 -20.51
C SER A 539 -22.01 14.78 -20.16
N ARG A 540 -23.03 14.87 -21.04
CA ARG A 540 -24.32 14.16 -20.83
C ARG A 540 -24.17 12.63 -20.90
N PHE A 541 -23.26 12.12 -21.73
CA PHE A 541 -22.92 10.68 -21.71
C PHE A 541 -22.17 10.30 -20.42
N GLU A 542 -21.23 11.12 -19.93
CA GLU A 542 -20.56 10.93 -18.62
C GLU A 542 -21.57 10.91 -17.46
N GLU A 543 -22.57 11.80 -17.47
CA GLU A 543 -23.68 11.85 -16.51
C GLU A 543 -24.50 10.56 -16.55
N GLY A 544 -25.01 10.14 -17.72
CA GLY A 544 -25.81 8.92 -17.86
C GLY A 544 -25.06 7.64 -17.46
N LEU A 545 -23.76 7.54 -17.76
CA LEU A 545 -22.91 6.43 -17.29
C LEU A 545 -22.76 6.45 -15.76
N SER A 546 -22.71 7.62 -15.14
CA SER A 546 -22.63 7.75 -13.68
C SER A 546 -23.94 7.35 -12.99
N GLU A 547 -25.09 7.62 -13.62
CA GLU A 547 -26.39 7.14 -13.14
C GLU A 547 -26.49 5.60 -13.17
N ILE A 548 -26.04 4.95 -14.25
CA ILE A 548 -26.03 3.48 -14.36
C ILE A 548 -25.07 2.87 -13.32
N GLU A 549 -23.90 3.47 -13.09
CA GLU A 549 -22.94 3.00 -12.07
C GLU A 549 -23.55 3.06 -10.66
N MET A 550 -24.27 4.14 -10.33
CA MET A 550 -24.98 4.26 -9.06
C MET A 550 -26.07 3.18 -8.88
N VAL A 551 -26.79 2.84 -9.95
CA VAL A 551 -27.79 1.75 -9.92
C VAL A 551 -27.10 0.40 -9.69
N LEU A 552 -26.03 0.10 -10.42
CA LEU A 552 -25.25 -1.14 -10.26
C LEU A 552 -24.70 -1.28 -8.83
N ASP A 553 -24.03 -0.25 -8.30
CA ASP A 553 -23.49 -0.24 -6.94
C ASP A 553 -24.60 -0.43 -5.89
N SER A 554 -25.79 0.15 -6.11
CA SER A 554 -26.95 -0.06 -5.21
C SER A 554 -27.50 -1.49 -5.26
N SER A 555 -27.50 -2.12 -6.43
CA SER A 555 -27.93 -3.52 -6.62
C SER A 555 -26.93 -4.51 -6.01
N GLU A 556 -25.64 -4.20 -6.06
CA GLU A 556 -24.56 -4.95 -5.41
C GLU A 556 -24.66 -4.85 -3.89
N ALA A 557 -24.87 -3.65 -3.34
CA ALA A 557 -25.09 -3.45 -1.91
C ALA A 557 -26.32 -4.24 -1.40
N MET A 558 -27.41 -4.27 -2.18
CA MET A 558 -28.59 -5.10 -1.88
C MET A 558 -28.27 -6.60 -1.93
N SER A 559 -27.51 -7.05 -2.93
CA SER A 559 -27.07 -8.43 -3.10
C SER A 559 -26.21 -8.92 -1.92
N VAL A 560 -25.26 -8.09 -1.47
CA VAL A 560 -24.43 -8.36 -0.28
C VAL A 560 -25.28 -8.40 0.99
N ALA A 561 -26.25 -7.49 1.14
CA ALA A 561 -27.16 -7.48 2.28
C ALA A 561 -28.05 -8.72 2.35
N LEU A 562 -28.59 -9.18 1.21
CA LEU A 562 -29.39 -10.42 1.12
C LEU A 562 -28.55 -11.65 1.47
N ARG A 563 -27.32 -11.75 0.95
CA ARG A 563 -26.39 -12.85 1.28
C ARG A 563 -25.99 -12.86 2.75
N LYS A 564 -25.83 -11.68 3.38
CA LYS A 564 -25.59 -11.57 4.82
C LYS A 564 -26.80 -12.01 5.63
N LEU A 565 -28.01 -11.58 5.24
CA LEU A 565 -29.25 -11.96 5.91
C LEU A 565 -29.44 -13.49 5.97
N GLY A 566 -29.12 -14.20 4.87
CA GLY A 566 -29.16 -15.67 4.80
C GLY A 566 -28.06 -16.40 5.61
N LYS A 567 -27.05 -15.70 6.12
CA LYS A 567 -26.07 -16.25 7.07
C LYS A 567 -26.45 -15.95 8.52
N ASP A 568 -26.92 -14.74 8.78
CA ASP A 568 -27.29 -14.28 10.12
C ASP A 568 -28.65 -14.84 10.58
N THR A 569 -29.51 -15.27 9.66
CA THR A 569 -30.86 -15.80 9.92
C THR A 569 -31.02 -17.20 9.34
N THR A 570 -31.61 -18.13 10.09
CA THR A 570 -32.00 -19.46 9.61
C THR A 570 -33.21 -19.37 8.67
N LEU A 571 -32.95 -19.19 7.37
CA LEU A 571 -33.98 -19.18 6.33
C LEU A 571 -34.43 -20.61 5.95
N PRO A 572 -35.66 -20.78 5.42
CA PRO A 572 -36.07 -22.03 4.79
C PRO A 572 -35.14 -22.39 3.62
N PRO A 573 -34.73 -23.66 3.45
CA PRO A 573 -33.72 -24.05 2.45
C PRO A 573 -34.15 -23.74 1.01
N GLU A 574 -35.45 -23.77 0.71
CA GLU A 574 -35.99 -23.37 -0.60
C GLU A 574 -35.79 -21.86 -0.88
N LEU A 575 -36.02 -21.01 0.12
CA LEU A 575 -35.83 -19.57 -0.01
C LEU A 575 -34.34 -19.23 -0.15
N GLN A 576 -33.49 -19.90 0.63
CA GLN A 576 -32.04 -19.74 0.57
C GLN A 576 -31.48 -20.16 -0.80
N GLY A 577 -31.86 -21.34 -1.31
CA GLY A 577 -31.46 -21.79 -2.65
C GLY A 577 -31.98 -20.89 -3.79
N ASN A 578 -33.14 -20.25 -3.63
CA ASN A 578 -33.64 -19.27 -4.59
C ASN A 578 -32.84 -17.95 -4.55
N ILE A 579 -32.50 -17.47 -3.35
CA ILE A 579 -31.63 -16.30 -3.18
C ILE A 579 -30.25 -16.58 -3.79
N ASP A 580 -29.60 -17.70 -3.42
CA ASP A 580 -28.26 -18.02 -3.92
C ASP A 580 -28.23 -18.19 -5.45
N ARG A 581 -29.29 -18.76 -6.05
CA ARG A 581 -29.45 -18.85 -7.51
C ARG A 581 -29.59 -17.49 -8.18
N THR A 582 -30.53 -16.64 -7.72
CA THR A 582 -30.72 -15.30 -8.30
C THR A 582 -29.50 -14.40 -8.13
N LEU A 583 -28.80 -14.49 -6.99
CA LEU A 583 -27.53 -13.79 -6.77
C LEU A 583 -26.36 -14.35 -7.61
N GLY A 584 -26.45 -15.61 -8.06
CA GLY A 584 -25.51 -16.22 -9.01
C GLY A 584 -25.78 -15.83 -10.46
N GLU A 585 -27.03 -15.49 -10.80
CA GLU A 585 -27.45 -15.01 -12.13
C GLU A 585 -27.12 -13.50 -12.31
N VAL A 586 -27.41 -12.67 -11.29
CA VAL A 586 -27.23 -11.20 -11.35
C VAL A 586 -25.76 -10.77 -11.35
N GLY A 587 -24.86 -11.51 -10.69
CA GLY A 587 -23.43 -11.16 -10.60
C GLY A 587 -22.74 -11.03 -11.97
N PRO A 588 -22.77 -12.08 -12.82
CA PRO A 588 -22.21 -12.04 -14.17
C PRO A 588 -22.83 -10.96 -15.07
N GLU A 589 -24.13 -10.70 -14.96
CA GLU A 589 -24.80 -9.63 -15.73
C GLU A 589 -24.31 -8.24 -15.32
N ALA A 590 -24.15 -7.99 -14.01
CA ALA A 590 -23.58 -6.75 -13.50
C ALA A 590 -22.10 -6.56 -13.91
N GLU A 591 -21.30 -7.63 -13.89
CA GLU A 591 -19.91 -7.61 -14.38
C GLU A 591 -19.84 -7.30 -15.90
N ALA A 592 -20.73 -7.88 -16.71
CA ALA A 592 -20.83 -7.60 -18.14
C ALA A 592 -21.22 -6.14 -18.43
N LEU A 593 -22.22 -5.60 -17.73
CA LEU A 593 -22.62 -4.19 -17.85
C LEU A 593 -21.48 -3.24 -17.45
N ARG A 594 -20.74 -3.53 -16.37
CA ARG A 594 -19.55 -2.73 -16.00
C ARG A 594 -18.47 -2.76 -17.10
N HIS A 595 -18.28 -3.90 -17.79
CA HIS A 595 -17.37 -3.99 -18.93
C HIS A 595 -17.83 -3.10 -20.09
N GLU A 596 -19.09 -3.22 -20.52
CA GLU A 596 -19.66 -2.37 -21.58
C GLU A 596 -19.53 -0.88 -21.24
N MET A 597 -19.87 -0.48 -20.02
CA MET A 597 -19.70 0.90 -19.55
C MET A 597 -18.24 1.37 -19.60
N SER A 598 -17.27 0.49 -19.37
CA SER A 598 -15.85 0.84 -19.45
C SER A 598 -15.39 1.11 -20.89
N GLU A 599 -15.91 0.36 -21.86
CA GLU A 599 -15.68 0.63 -23.29
C GLU A 599 -16.41 1.92 -23.73
N VAL A 600 -17.66 2.16 -23.30
CA VAL A 600 -18.33 3.44 -23.61
C VAL A 600 -17.60 4.64 -22.99
N ARG A 601 -17.08 4.52 -21.75
CA ARG A 601 -16.23 5.56 -21.14
C ARG A 601 -14.98 5.84 -21.97
N ARG A 602 -14.35 4.80 -22.49
CA ARG A 602 -13.17 4.88 -23.38
C ARG A 602 -13.51 5.60 -24.70
N GLU A 603 -14.62 5.24 -25.34
CA GLU A 603 -15.12 5.91 -26.55
C GLU A 603 -15.47 7.38 -26.30
N VAL A 604 -16.12 7.70 -25.18
CA VAL A 604 -16.47 9.09 -24.79
C VAL A 604 -15.23 9.94 -24.57
N VAL A 605 -14.19 9.41 -23.89
CA VAL A 605 -12.92 10.11 -23.70
C VAL A 605 -12.20 10.34 -25.04
N LEU A 606 -12.16 9.33 -25.91
CA LEU A 606 -11.56 9.45 -27.25
C LEU A 606 -12.33 10.47 -28.11
N GLY A 607 -13.66 10.42 -28.11
CA GLY A 607 -14.53 11.36 -28.83
C GLY A 607 -14.37 12.80 -28.34
N ARG A 608 -14.26 12.99 -27.02
CA ARG A 608 -14.00 14.29 -26.38
C ARG A 608 -12.64 14.87 -26.75
N ASP A 609 -11.60 14.05 -26.83
CA ASP A 609 -10.27 14.47 -27.27
C ASP A 609 -10.25 14.80 -28.77
N LEU A 610 -10.99 14.05 -29.59
CA LEU A 610 -11.13 14.28 -31.04
C LEU A 610 -12.03 15.49 -31.38
N ALA A 611 -12.85 15.96 -30.45
CA ALA A 611 -13.78 17.08 -30.65
C ALA A 611 -13.05 18.33 -31.17
N GLY A 612 -13.47 18.83 -32.34
CA GLY A 612 -12.87 19.98 -33.01
C GLY A 612 -11.66 19.68 -33.93
N THR A 613 -11.12 18.45 -33.94
CA THR A 613 -10.00 18.06 -34.84
C THR A 613 -10.46 17.58 -36.23
N GLY A 614 -11.73 17.17 -36.36
CA GLY A 614 -12.35 16.67 -37.58
C GLY A 614 -13.27 17.65 -38.32
N ASP A 615 -13.18 18.95 -38.03
CA ASP A 615 -14.17 19.94 -38.49
C ASP A 615 -14.09 20.19 -40.02
N GLU A 616 -14.93 19.48 -40.79
CA GLU A 616 -15.08 19.65 -42.23
C GLU A 616 -15.43 21.09 -42.62
N THR A 617 -16.21 21.80 -41.79
CA THR A 617 -16.59 23.20 -42.05
C THR A 617 -15.37 24.10 -42.05
N ALA A 618 -14.40 23.84 -41.17
CA ALA A 618 -13.14 24.58 -41.13
C ALA A 618 -12.26 24.28 -42.35
N VAL A 619 -12.26 23.03 -42.85
CA VAL A 619 -11.60 22.65 -44.11
C VAL A 619 -12.24 23.35 -45.32
N GLN A 620 -13.58 23.40 -45.37
CA GLN A 620 -14.32 24.13 -46.39
C GLN A 620 -14.05 25.65 -46.33
N ALA A 621 -14.05 26.25 -45.13
CA ALA A 621 -13.73 27.67 -44.94
C ALA A 621 -12.30 28.02 -45.42
N ALA A 622 -11.31 27.16 -45.17
CA ALA A 622 -9.95 27.35 -45.68
C ALA A 622 -9.89 27.27 -47.22
N ARG A 623 -10.60 26.33 -47.85
CA ARG A 623 -10.72 26.23 -49.32
C ARG A 623 -11.38 27.48 -49.91
N LEU A 624 -12.43 28.00 -49.27
CA LEU A 624 -13.14 29.20 -49.70
C LEU A 624 -12.30 30.48 -49.54
N ARG A 625 -11.53 30.62 -48.45
CA ARG A 625 -10.56 31.75 -48.30
C ARG A 625 -9.51 31.73 -49.40
N TYR A 626 -8.98 30.56 -49.76
CA TYR A 626 -8.02 30.42 -50.86
C TYR A 626 -8.64 30.79 -52.22
N ALA A 627 -9.84 30.28 -52.52
CA ALA A 627 -10.57 30.63 -53.76
C ALA A 627 -10.91 32.13 -53.83
N MET A 628 -11.30 32.75 -52.71
CA MET A 628 -11.59 34.18 -52.62
C MET A 628 -10.34 35.02 -52.91
N ARG A 629 -9.18 34.64 -52.36
CA ARG A 629 -7.91 35.30 -52.66
C ARG A 629 -7.55 35.17 -54.15
N GLN A 630 -7.69 33.98 -54.76
CA GLN A 630 -7.43 33.81 -56.19
C GLN A 630 -8.30 34.73 -57.04
N ALA A 631 -9.61 34.82 -56.75
CA ALA A 631 -10.52 35.73 -57.45
C ALA A 631 -10.12 37.21 -57.27
N GLN A 632 -9.66 37.61 -56.08
CA GLN A 632 -9.13 38.97 -55.83
C GLN A 632 -7.79 39.23 -56.54
N ASP A 633 -6.92 38.23 -56.69
CA ASP A 633 -5.66 38.34 -57.44
C ASP A 633 -5.95 38.47 -58.96
N GLU A 634 -6.95 37.76 -59.49
CA GLU A 634 -7.43 37.91 -60.87
C GLU A 634 -8.04 39.30 -61.13
N GLU A 635 -8.94 39.75 -60.26
CA GLU A 635 -9.59 41.07 -60.37
C GLU A 635 -8.56 42.20 -60.27
N GLN A 636 -7.60 42.11 -59.34
CA GLN A 636 -6.57 43.15 -59.21
C GLN A 636 -5.67 43.24 -60.45
N ARG A 637 -5.31 42.11 -61.08
CA ARG A 637 -4.55 42.12 -62.35
C ARG A 637 -5.34 42.79 -63.47
N ALA A 638 -6.64 42.47 -63.59
CA ALA A 638 -7.51 43.08 -64.59
C ALA A 638 -7.70 44.60 -64.36
N LEU A 639 -7.89 45.01 -63.10
CA LEU A 639 -8.01 46.42 -62.71
C LEU A 639 -6.73 47.20 -62.98
N THR A 640 -5.55 46.68 -62.60
CA THR A 640 -4.25 47.32 -62.87
C THR A 640 -4.00 47.48 -64.38
N ALA A 641 -4.35 46.48 -65.19
CA ALA A 641 -4.24 46.57 -66.65
C ALA A 641 -5.18 47.64 -67.25
N ALA A 642 -6.43 47.72 -66.78
CA ALA A 642 -7.42 48.70 -67.26
C ALA A 642 -7.13 50.14 -66.79
N LEU A 643 -6.60 50.31 -65.59
CA LEU A 643 -6.35 51.62 -64.98
C LEU A 643 -5.01 52.25 -65.38
N GLY A 644 -4.08 51.47 -65.95
CA GLY A 644 -2.79 51.96 -66.48
C GLY A 644 -2.93 53.01 -67.59
N SER A 645 -4.10 53.10 -68.25
CA SER A 645 -4.42 54.07 -69.30
C SER A 645 -5.29 55.25 -68.84
N SER A 646 -5.57 55.38 -67.53
CA SER A 646 -6.52 56.37 -67.00
C SER A 646 -5.92 57.78 -66.80
N LYS A 647 -6.75 58.82 -66.92
CA LYS A 647 -6.35 60.23 -66.69
C LYS A 647 -6.10 60.55 -65.20
N ASP A 648 -6.69 59.80 -64.27
CA ASP A 648 -6.55 60.03 -62.81
C ASP A 648 -5.30 59.35 -62.21
N GLY A 649 -4.17 59.44 -62.92
CA GLY A 649 -2.96 58.65 -62.68
C GLY A 649 -2.45 58.66 -61.24
N LYS A 650 -2.42 59.82 -60.57
CA LYS A 650 -1.89 59.94 -59.19
C LYS A 650 -2.73 59.23 -58.12
N GLN A 651 -4.06 59.20 -58.27
CA GLN A 651 -4.94 58.52 -57.31
C GLN A 651 -5.04 57.02 -57.64
N SER A 652 -5.08 56.68 -58.92
CA SER A 652 -4.98 55.30 -59.42
C SER A 652 -3.71 54.60 -58.91
N GLN A 653 -2.54 55.23 -59.08
CA GLN A 653 -1.25 54.70 -58.60
C GLN A 653 -1.21 54.46 -57.08
N LYS A 654 -1.79 55.37 -56.28
CA LYS A 654 -1.86 55.19 -54.81
C LYS A 654 -2.75 54.00 -54.41
N LEU A 655 -3.92 53.84 -55.05
CA LEU A 655 -4.81 52.72 -54.78
C LEU A 655 -4.24 51.38 -55.29
N ALA A 656 -3.50 51.38 -56.40
CA ALA A 656 -2.78 50.21 -56.89
C ALA A 656 -1.67 49.80 -55.91
N ALA A 657 -0.83 50.75 -55.47
CA ALA A 657 0.23 50.48 -54.49
C ALA A 657 -0.30 49.92 -53.15
N LEU A 658 -1.43 50.42 -52.66
CA LEU A 658 -2.09 49.89 -51.46
C LEU A 658 -2.67 48.49 -51.68
N ALA A 659 -3.23 48.21 -52.86
CA ALA A 659 -3.73 46.88 -53.20
C ALA A 659 -2.59 45.85 -53.37
N ASP A 660 -1.47 46.25 -53.99
CA ASP A 660 -0.26 45.43 -54.08
C ASP A 660 0.33 45.16 -52.69
N ALA A 661 0.34 46.15 -51.78
CA ALA A 661 0.74 45.95 -50.39
C ALA A 661 -0.18 44.97 -49.66
N ALA A 662 -1.50 45.11 -49.80
CA ALA A 662 -2.47 44.19 -49.22
C ALA A 662 -2.37 42.76 -49.81
N ALA A 663 -2.07 42.63 -51.10
CA ALA A 663 -1.82 41.34 -51.74
C ALA A 663 -0.52 40.67 -51.25
N ARG A 664 0.54 41.46 -50.97
CA ARG A 664 1.77 40.95 -50.34
C ARG A 664 1.52 40.47 -48.91
N ILE A 665 0.74 41.20 -48.11
CA ILE A 665 0.36 40.77 -46.75
C ILE A 665 -0.43 39.45 -46.81
N ALA A 666 -1.39 39.33 -47.73
CA ALA A 666 -2.11 38.07 -47.93
C ALA A 666 -1.18 36.90 -48.29
N ALA A 667 -0.19 37.12 -49.16
CA ALA A 667 0.85 36.13 -49.47
C ALA A 667 1.73 35.79 -48.26
N ASP A 668 2.10 36.79 -47.46
CA ASP A 668 2.88 36.60 -46.23
C ASP A 668 2.09 35.84 -45.15
N THR A 669 0.77 36.04 -45.04
CA THR A 669 -0.07 35.27 -44.10
C THR A 669 -0.07 33.78 -44.44
N GLU A 670 -0.27 33.40 -45.71
CA GLU A 670 -0.19 31.99 -46.13
C GLU A 670 1.23 31.41 -45.97
N ARG A 671 2.26 32.21 -46.20
CA ARG A 671 3.66 31.80 -45.98
C ARG A 671 3.94 31.51 -44.51
N VAL A 672 3.35 32.29 -43.58
CA VAL A 672 3.45 32.03 -42.13
C VAL A 672 2.61 30.81 -41.74
N ASP A 673 1.40 30.65 -42.28
CA ASP A 673 0.54 29.48 -42.00
C ASP A 673 1.20 28.16 -42.47
N GLY A 674 1.78 28.16 -43.68
CA GLY A 674 2.53 27.02 -44.21
C GLY A 674 3.82 26.71 -43.44
N ASN A 675 4.48 27.72 -42.86
CA ASN A 675 5.60 27.52 -41.95
C ASN A 675 5.14 26.89 -40.62
N ILE A 676 3.96 27.27 -40.09
CA ILE A 676 3.36 26.66 -38.90
C ILE A 676 3.03 25.18 -39.20
N ASP A 677 2.39 24.88 -40.33
CA ASP A 677 2.07 23.50 -40.72
C ASP A 677 3.33 22.63 -40.91
N ALA A 678 4.38 23.16 -41.53
CA ALA A 678 5.66 22.46 -41.67
C ALA A 678 6.31 22.15 -40.32
N LEU A 679 6.28 23.10 -39.38
CA LEU A 679 6.81 22.95 -38.03
C LEU A 679 6.01 21.94 -37.19
N VAL A 680 4.68 21.95 -37.32
CA VAL A 680 3.80 20.94 -36.71
C VAL A 680 4.10 19.56 -37.27
N GLU A 681 4.22 19.38 -38.59
CA GLU A 681 4.59 18.08 -39.19
C GLU A 681 5.97 17.57 -38.79
N GLU A 682 6.95 18.46 -38.54
CA GLU A 682 8.24 18.07 -37.97
C GLU A 682 8.07 17.52 -36.54
N GLY A 683 7.37 18.25 -35.67
CA GLY A 683 7.06 17.80 -34.31
C GLY A 683 6.26 16.50 -34.26
N LEU A 684 5.28 16.33 -35.14
CA LEU A 684 4.46 15.11 -35.21
C LEU A 684 5.24 13.90 -35.73
N LYS A 685 6.31 14.07 -36.52
CA LYS A 685 7.22 12.96 -36.86
C LYS A 685 8.01 12.49 -35.64
N GLU A 686 8.48 13.43 -34.79
CA GLU A 686 9.13 13.07 -33.53
C GLU A 686 8.17 12.36 -32.59
N VAL A 687 6.94 12.88 -32.41
CA VAL A 687 5.92 12.25 -31.56
C VAL A 687 5.53 10.87 -32.07
N ARG A 688 5.30 10.67 -33.38
CA ARG A 688 5.02 9.34 -33.97
C ARG A 688 6.17 8.36 -33.75
N LYS A 689 7.43 8.82 -33.85
CA LYS A 689 8.61 7.98 -33.59
C LYS A 689 8.70 7.57 -32.12
N LEU A 690 8.45 8.49 -31.19
CA LEU A 690 8.41 8.19 -29.75
C LEU A 690 7.27 7.22 -29.44
N LEU A 691 6.06 7.47 -29.95
CA LEU A 691 4.90 6.61 -29.73
C LEU A 691 5.11 5.18 -30.25
N ALA A 692 5.76 5.02 -31.40
CA ALA A 692 6.14 3.71 -31.93
C ALA A 692 7.16 2.97 -31.02
N ALA A 693 8.10 3.70 -30.40
CA ALA A 693 9.05 3.13 -29.44
C ALA A 693 8.35 2.75 -28.13
N GLU A 694 7.50 3.62 -27.56
CA GLU A 694 6.76 3.31 -26.33
C GLU A 694 5.76 2.15 -26.52
N ARG A 695 5.17 2.02 -27.71
CA ARG A 695 4.36 0.85 -28.09
C ARG A 695 5.17 -0.45 -28.09
N GLN A 696 6.43 -0.42 -28.52
CA GLN A 696 7.32 -1.57 -28.42
C GLN A 696 7.69 -1.86 -26.96
N ASN A 697 8.09 -0.84 -26.19
CA ASN A 697 8.39 -0.96 -24.76
C ASN A 697 7.21 -1.59 -24.00
N LEU A 698 5.98 -1.14 -24.27
CA LEU A 698 4.76 -1.65 -23.64
C LEU A 698 4.49 -3.12 -24.01
N ALA A 699 4.79 -3.54 -25.24
CA ALA A 699 4.68 -4.95 -25.64
C ALA A 699 5.73 -5.82 -24.90
N GLU A 700 6.94 -5.30 -24.69
CA GLU A 700 7.99 -5.96 -23.90
C GLU A 700 7.58 -6.05 -22.41
N TYR A 701 7.08 -4.95 -21.82
CA TYR A 701 6.58 -4.93 -20.43
C TYR A 701 5.39 -5.88 -20.22
N LYS A 702 4.49 -6.03 -21.21
CA LYS A 702 3.41 -7.03 -21.17
C LYS A 702 3.93 -8.47 -21.14
N ALA A 703 4.96 -8.76 -21.94
CA ALA A 703 5.56 -10.09 -21.98
C ALA A 703 6.30 -10.41 -20.67
N GLU A 704 7.04 -9.45 -20.11
CA GLU A 704 7.67 -9.57 -18.80
C GLU A 704 6.63 -9.74 -17.68
N PHE A 705 5.57 -8.91 -17.67
CA PHE A 705 4.47 -9.01 -16.72
C PHE A 705 3.82 -10.41 -16.73
N ALA A 706 3.50 -10.95 -17.90
CA ALA A 706 2.91 -12.29 -18.01
C ALA A 706 3.83 -13.39 -17.42
N SER A 707 5.15 -13.29 -17.63
CA SER A 707 6.12 -14.22 -17.07
C SER A 707 6.22 -14.10 -15.54
N VAL A 708 6.24 -12.88 -15.00
CA VAL A 708 6.30 -12.65 -13.54
C VAL A 708 4.99 -13.03 -12.86
N GLU A 709 3.85 -12.85 -13.54
CA GLU A 709 2.53 -13.27 -13.05
C GLU A 709 2.43 -14.80 -12.99
N GLU A 710 2.93 -15.53 -13.98
CA GLU A 710 3.02 -17.01 -13.93
C GLU A 710 3.91 -17.49 -12.77
N GLU A 711 5.09 -16.88 -12.57
CA GLU A 711 5.96 -17.19 -11.44
C GLU A 711 5.30 -16.87 -10.08
N SER A 712 4.60 -15.72 -9.98
CA SER A 712 3.85 -15.32 -8.78
C SER A 712 2.73 -16.31 -8.45
N ARG A 713 1.94 -16.74 -9.44
CA ARG A 713 0.90 -17.77 -9.25
C ARG A 713 1.49 -19.07 -8.72
N GLY A 714 2.61 -19.53 -9.29
CA GLY A 714 3.30 -20.76 -8.86
C GLY A 714 3.87 -20.68 -7.44
N LEU A 715 4.63 -19.63 -7.14
CA LEU A 715 5.24 -19.43 -5.81
C LEU A 715 4.18 -19.09 -4.74
N GLY A 716 3.23 -18.23 -5.07
CA GLY A 716 2.11 -17.85 -4.22
C GLY A 716 1.23 -19.04 -3.87
N GLY A 717 0.87 -19.88 -4.84
CA GLY A 717 0.14 -21.13 -4.62
C GLY A 717 0.87 -22.08 -3.67
N ALA A 718 2.18 -22.27 -3.83
CA ALA A 718 2.99 -23.11 -2.94
C ALA A 718 3.08 -22.55 -1.50
N VAL A 719 3.25 -21.23 -1.35
CA VAL A 719 3.27 -20.56 -0.04
C VAL A 719 1.89 -20.62 0.63
N LEU A 720 0.80 -20.47 -0.13
CA LEU A 720 -0.56 -20.63 0.38
C LEU A 720 -0.84 -22.06 0.83
N ALA A 721 -0.52 -23.08 0.02
CA ALA A 721 -0.75 -24.49 0.37
C ALA A 721 -0.01 -24.92 1.64
N THR A 722 1.24 -24.47 1.81
CA THR A 722 2.01 -24.70 3.06
C THR A 722 1.44 -23.92 4.25
N THR A 723 0.92 -22.71 4.02
CA THR A 723 0.26 -21.92 5.07
C THR A 723 -1.08 -22.50 5.49
N PHE A 724 -1.92 -22.95 4.55
CA PHE A 724 -3.19 -23.65 4.83
C PHE A 724 -2.95 -24.89 5.68
N SER A 725 -1.93 -25.70 5.35
CA SER A 725 -1.52 -26.83 6.18
C SER A 725 -1.15 -26.40 7.61
N SER A 726 -0.36 -25.32 7.76
CA SER A 726 0.02 -24.75 9.06
C SER A 726 -1.17 -24.16 9.85
N VAL A 727 -2.18 -23.63 9.17
CA VAL A 727 -3.39 -23.08 9.81
C VAL A 727 -4.35 -24.21 10.22
N ARG A 728 -4.54 -25.23 9.39
CA ARG A 728 -5.24 -26.48 9.75
C ARG A 728 -4.63 -27.09 11.01
N ASP A 729 -3.31 -27.24 11.05
CA ASP A 729 -2.62 -27.84 12.21
C ASP A 729 -2.80 -27.03 13.51
N ARG A 730 -3.02 -25.70 13.42
CA ARG A 730 -3.36 -24.86 14.59
C ARG A 730 -4.82 -24.95 14.98
N LEU A 731 -5.74 -25.01 14.02
CA LEU A 731 -7.16 -25.24 14.29
C LEU A 731 -7.35 -26.61 14.96
N TYR A 732 -6.63 -27.63 14.50
CA TYR A 732 -6.55 -28.95 15.13
C TYR A 732 -6.00 -28.88 16.57
N ASP A 733 -4.89 -28.16 16.82
CA ASP A 733 -4.38 -27.95 18.20
C ASP A 733 -5.42 -27.28 19.10
N VAL A 734 -6.23 -26.35 18.56
CA VAL A 734 -7.32 -25.70 19.30
C VAL A 734 -8.42 -26.71 19.65
N VAL A 735 -8.98 -27.40 18.65
CA VAL A 735 -10.06 -28.40 18.82
C VAL A 735 -9.65 -29.50 19.81
N ILE A 736 -8.47 -30.10 19.63
CA ILE A 736 -7.96 -31.14 20.54
C ILE A 736 -7.70 -30.59 21.95
N ARG A 737 -7.24 -29.34 22.10
CA ARG A 737 -6.99 -28.76 23.43
C ARG A 737 -8.26 -28.32 24.13
N THR A 738 -9.35 -28.04 23.41
CA THR A 738 -10.68 -27.86 24.01
C THR A 738 -11.22 -29.19 24.53
N ASP A 739 -11.11 -30.28 23.76
CA ASP A 739 -11.53 -31.63 24.20
C ASP A 739 -10.76 -32.08 25.45
N VAL A 740 -9.43 -31.96 25.41
CA VAL A 740 -8.57 -32.24 26.56
C VAL A 740 -8.93 -31.33 27.74
N GLY A 741 -9.34 -30.08 27.49
CA GLY A 741 -9.82 -29.17 28.53
C GLY A 741 -11.07 -29.67 29.26
N VAL A 742 -12.06 -30.22 28.53
CA VAL A 742 -13.26 -30.83 29.13
C VAL A 742 -12.91 -32.10 29.94
N ILE A 743 -11.95 -32.90 29.45
CA ILE A 743 -11.42 -34.06 30.17
C ILE A 743 -10.68 -33.60 31.44
N ASP A 744 -9.84 -32.56 31.37
CA ASP A 744 -9.08 -32.02 32.49
C ASP A 744 -10.01 -31.45 33.59
N VAL A 745 -11.14 -30.81 33.23
CA VAL A 745 -12.19 -30.42 34.19
C VAL A 745 -12.73 -31.65 34.91
N SER A 746 -13.15 -32.67 34.16
CA SER A 746 -13.75 -33.89 34.69
C SER A 746 -12.78 -34.67 35.59
N TRP A 747 -11.49 -34.70 35.22
CA TRP A 747 -10.44 -35.35 35.99
C TRP A 747 -10.10 -34.57 37.27
N SER A 748 -10.09 -33.23 37.21
CA SER A 748 -9.89 -32.37 38.39
C SER A 748 -11.01 -32.52 39.41
N GLN A 749 -12.28 -32.54 38.97
CA GLN A 749 -13.43 -32.80 39.84
C GLN A 749 -13.35 -34.18 40.52
N LYS A 750 -12.88 -35.21 39.78
CA LYS A 750 -12.64 -36.53 40.36
C LYS A 750 -11.50 -36.51 41.40
N GLU A 751 -10.38 -35.84 41.12
CA GLU A 751 -9.26 -35.74 42.05
C GLU A 751 -9.66 -35.02 43.36
N GLU A 752 -10.50 -33.98 43.27
CA GLU A 752 -11.10 -33.33 44.44
C GLU A 752 -12.01 -34.29 45.22
N ALA A 753 -12.91 -35.02 44.55
CA ALA A 753 -13.80 -36.00 45.18
C ALA A 753 -13.03 -37.15 45.86
N ASP A 754 -11.98 -37.69 45.22
CA ASP A 754 -11.09 -38.70 45.78
C ASP A 754 -10.32 -38.16 47.01
N THR A 755 -10.02 -36.86 47.03
CA THR A 755 -9.32 -36.19 48.15
C THR A 755 -10.26 -35.92 49.32
N ASP A 756 -11.47 -35.44 49.05
CA ASP A 756 -12.52 -35.26 50.05
C ASP A 756 -12.93 -36.61 50.67
N LEU A 757 -13.07 -37.68 49.87
CA LEU A 757 -13.34 -39.03 50.36
C LEU A 757 -12.24 -39.52 51.33
N LYS A 758 -10.96 -39.30 51.00
CA LYS A 758 -9.83 -39.62 51.90
C LYS A 758 -9.91 -38.80 53.20
N ARG A 759 -10.21 -37.50 53.12
CA ARG A 759 -10.38 -36.59 54.26
C ARG A 759 -11.53 -37.04 55.17
N PHE A 760 -12.70 -37.35 54.61
CA PHE A 760 -13.87 -37.79 55.38
C PHE A 760 -13.65 -39.16 56.02
N ASN A 761 -13.00 -40.10 55.33
CA ASN A 761 -12.60 -41.38 55.93
C ASN A 761 -11.62 -41.19 57.10
N LEU A 762 -10.65 -40.26 56.98
CA LEU A 762 -9.73 -39.92 58.07
C LEU A 762 -10.45 -39.25 59.25
N SER A 763 -11.40 -38.35 58.99
CA SER A 763 -12.24 -37.73 60.03
C SER A 763 -13.06 -38.77 60.77
N ARG A 764 -13.79 -39.61 60.02
CA ARG A 764 -14.57 -40.73 60.57
C ARG A 764 -13.72 -41.71 61.38
N GLN A 765 -12.49 -42.00 60.97
CA GLN A 765 -11.56 -42.83 61.76
C GLN A 765 -11.14 -42.15 63.07
N ARG A 766 -10.90 -40.83 63.06
CA ARG A 766 -10.59 -40.05 64.27
C ARG A 766 -11.79 -39.98 65.21
N GLU A 767 -12.99 -39.69 64.69
CA GLU A 767 -14.24 -39.69 65.44
C GLU A 767 -14.55 -41.06 66.05
N LEU A 768 -14.44 -42.15 65.27
CA LEU A 768 -14.62 -43.52 65.78
C LEU A 768 -13.57 -43.90 66.82
N LYS A 769 -12.35 -43.37 66.74
CA LYS A 769 -11.33 -43.54 67.78
C LYS A 769 -11.69 -42.74 69.02
N GLN A 770 -12.05 -41.47 68.87
CA GLN A 770 -12.46 -40.61 69.98
C GLN A 770 -13.68 -41.20 70.70
N LEU A 771 -14.72 -41.61 69.99
CA LEU A 771 -15.86 -42.33 70.55
C LEU A 771 -15.43 -43.60 71.31
N ARG A 772 -14.46 -44.35 70.81
CA ARG A 772 -13.93 -45.53 71.52
C ARG A 772 -13.15 -45.16 72.77
N ASP A 773 -12.39 -44.07 72.74
CA ASP A 773 -11.60 -43.57 73.87
C ASP A 773 -12.53 -42.93 74.93
N ASP A 774 -13.57 -42.19 74.54
CA ASP A 774 -14.58 -41.56 75.40
C ASP A 774 -15.52 -42.59 76.07
N PHE A 775 -15.93 -43.64 75.34
CA PHE A 775 -16.73 -44.74 75.90
C PHE A 775 -15.85 -45.86 76.51
N ARG A 776 -14.53 -45.68 76.58
CA ARG A 776 -13.61 -46.71 77.07
C ARG A 776 -13.91 -47.13 78.50
N ASP A 777 -14.12 -46.16 79.39
CA ASP A 777 -14.36 -46.44 80.82
C ASP A 777 -15.67 -47.22 81.03
N ILE A 778 -16.71 -46.90 80.25
CA ILE A 778 -18.00 -47.62 80.26
C ILE A 778 -17.84 -49.04 79.70
N LEU A 779 -17.01 -49.22 78.68
CA LEU A 779 -16.71 -50.54 78.10
C LEU A 779 -15.81 -51.38 79.03
N GLU A 780 -14.88 -50.77 79.76
CA GLU A 780 -14.06 -51.44 80.78
C GLU A 780 -14.90 -51.77 82.04
N GLU A 781 -15.83 -50.91 82.46
CA GLU A 781 -16.79 -51.20 83.53
C GLU A 781 -17.77 -52.34 83.14
N ALA A 782 -18.25 -52.36 81.89
CA ALA A 782 -19.04 -53.47 81.36
C ALA A 782 -18.23 -54.78 81.25
N ALA A 783 -16.91 -54.70 81.04
CA ALA A 783 -16.00 -55.85 81.01
C ALA A 783 -15.56 -56.33 82.41
N ALA A 784 -15.65 -55.48 83.45
CA ALA A 784 -15.19 -55.76 84.81
C ALA A 784 -16.05 -56.76 85.62
N LYS A 785 -16.90 -57.55 84.96
CA LYS A 785 -17.83 -58.49 85.59
C LYS A 785 -17.61 -59.95 85.12
N PRO A 786 -16.72 -60.72 85.77
CA PRO A 786 -16.41 -62.09 85.36
C PRO A 786 -17.27 -63.14 86.09
N ALA A 787 -17.92 -64.02 85.32
CA ALA A 787 -18.31 -65.37 85.76
C ALA A 787 -18.57 -66.28 84.54
N ALA A 788 -17.67 -67.23 84.30
CA ALA A 788 -17.80 -68.35 83.34
C ALA A 788 -18.21 -69.64 84.11
N PRO A 789 -18.23 -70.89 83.56
CA PRO A 789 -17.89 -71.35 82.20
C PRO A 789 -18.78 -72.48 81.60
N ALA A 790 -18.53 -72.86 80.33
CA ALA A 790 -18.37 -74.27 79.89
C ALA A 790 -17.87 -74.38 78.42
N THR A 791 -16.92 -75.27 78.17
CA THR A 791 -16.22 -75.60 76.90
C THR A 791 -16.96 -76.72 76.11
N PRO A 792 -16.61 -77.13 74.84
CA PRO A 792 -15.24 -77.31 74.31
C PRO A 792 -14.95 -76.97 72.82
N ALA A 793 -13.66 -77.07 72.47
CA ALA A 793 -13.03 -77.04 71.14
C ALA A 793 -12.61 -78.50 70.73
N PRO A 794 -11.86 -78.80 69.62
CA PRO A 794 -11.22 -77.91 68.63
C PRO A 794 -11.25 -78.34 67.13
N ALA A 795 -10.60 -77.51 66.29
CA ALA A 795 -9.79 -77.83 65.08
C ALA A 795 -10.21 -77.22 63.72
N GLU A 796 -9.23 -76.56 63.08
CA GLU A 796 -9.14 -76.08 61.68
C GLU A 796 -8.71 -77.25 60.72
N PRO A 797 -8.49 -77.08 59.37
CA PRO A 797 -8.54 -75.89 58.50
C PRO A 797 -9.35 -76.03 57.17
N ALA A 798 -9.27 -75.00 56.32
CA ALA A 798 -9.92 -74.84 55.00
C ALA A 798 -9.19 -75.57 53.83
N PRO A 799 -9.41 -75.31 52.50
CA PRO A 799 -10.52 -74.64 51.76
C PRO A 799 -11.00 -75.37 50.46
N ALA A 800 -12.17 -75.03 49.88
CA ALA A 800 -12.53 -75.17 48.43
C ALA A 800 -13.92 -74.57 48.07
N THR A 801 -14.27 -74.52 46.76
CA THR A 801 -15.30 -73.67 46.11
C THR A 801 -16.47 -74.37 45.38
N GLN A 802 -17.64 -73.68 45.30
CA GLN A 802 -18.68 -73.72 44.21
C GLN A 802 -19.53 -75.03 44.00
N PRO A 803 -20.60 -75.10 43.16
CA PRO A 803 -21.40 -74.08 42.41
C PRO A 803 -22.98 -74.20 42.39
N SER A 804 -23.64 -73.16 41.84
CA SER A 804 -24.84 -73.12 40.95
C SER A 804 -26.19 -73.83 41.21
N THR A 805 -27.28 -73.02 41.19
CA THR A 805 -28.49 -73.08 40.31
C THR A 805 -29.38 -71.83 40.61
N GLY A 806 -30.37 -71.36 39.83
CA GLY A 806 -30.96 -71.75 38.53
C GLY A 806 -31.74 -70.56 37.87
N ALA A 807 -32.79 -70.80 37.06
CA ALA A 807 -33.68 -69.78 36.42
C ALA A 807 -35.14 -70.36 36.24
N PRO A 808 -36.20 -69.72 35.64
CA PRO A 808 -36.19 -68.75 34.51
C PRO A 808 -37.33 -67.66 34.39
N THR A 809 -37.28 -66.86 33.31
CA THR A 809 -38.32 -65.96 32.70
C THR A 809 -38.82 -64.73 33.49
N GLY A 810 -39.08 -63.55 32.90
CA GLY A 810 -38.85 -63.01 31.54
C GLY A 810 -39.56 -61.64 31.34
N GLY A 811 -39.08 -60.75 30.44
CA GLY A 811 -39.82 -59.51 30.08
C GLY A 811 -39.03 -58.25 29.66
N LYS A 812 -38.87 -58.06 28.34
CA LYS A 812 -38.65 -56.81 27.57
C LYS A 812 -37.76 -55.66 28.12
N ALA A 813 -36.65 -55.45 27.40
CA ALA A 813 -35.92 -54.18 27.23
C ALA A 813 -36.59 -53.33 26.09
N PRO A 814 -36.09 -52.14 25.66
CA PRO A 814 -34.78 -51.54 25.98
C PRO A 814 -34.69 -50.02 26.23
N VAL A 815 -33.66 -49.64 27.00
CA VAL A 815 -32.86 -48.43 26.81
C VAL A 815 -31.40 -48.83 26.97
N SER A 816 -30.57 -48.63 25.94
CA SER A 816 -29.11 -48.78 26.04
C SER A 816 -28.39 -47.84 25.07
N LEU A 817 -27.62 -46.91 25.63
CA LEU A 817 -26.43 -46.35 24.98
C LEU A 817 -25.44 -47.49 24.69
N HIS A 818 -24.65 -47.40 23.62
CA HIS A 818 -23.42 -48.17 23.48
C HIS A 818 -22.28 -47.36 22.82
N PRO A 819 -21.00 -47.69 23.12
CA PRO A 819 -19.88 -46.76 22.94
C PRO A 819 -18.80 -47.25 21.96
N LEU A 820 -17.68 -46.52 21.95
CA LEU A 820 -16.48 -46.66 21.13
C LEU A 820 -15.86 -48.09 21.05
N PRO A 821 -15.21 -48.45 19.93
CA PRO A 821 -14.35 -49.64 19.80
C PRO A 821 -12.85 -49.36 20.09
N PRO A 822 -12.09 -50.34 20.62
CA PRO A 822 -10.62 -50.30 20.68
C PRO A 822 -9.94 -51.00 19.48
N ARG A 823 -8.64 -50.72 19.28
CA ARG A 823 -7.80 -51.24 18.18
C ARG A 823 -7.40 -52.72 18.36
N PRO A 824 -7.14 -53.48 17.26
CA PRO A 824 -6.70 -54.87 17.33
C PRO A 824 -5.18 -55.05 17.31
N ALA A 825 -4.69 -56.13 17.94
CA ALA A 825 -3.38 -56.71 17.62
C ALA A 825 -3.31 -58.21 17.96
N LYS A 826 -3.21 -59.02 16.89
CA LYS A 826 -2.72 -60.42 16.83
C LYS A 826 -3.43 -61.51 17.65
N GLU A 827 -3.96 -62.48 16.91
CA GLU A 827 -3.79 -63.90 17.25
C GLU A 827 -3.47 -64.71 15.99
N ARG A 828 -2.85 -65.90 16.17
CA ARG A 828 -2.51 -66.84 15.09
C ARG A 828 -3.53 -67.99 15.11
N SER A 829 -3.79 -68.62 13.96
CA SER A 829 -3.40 -70.04 13.72
C SER A 829 -4.10 -70.68 12.51
N HIS A 830 -3.39 -71.62 11.86
CA HIS A 830 -3.82 -72.70 10.92
C HIS A 830 -4.74 -72.31 9.71
N GLU A 831 -4.50 -72.73 8.46
CA GLU A 831 -3.48 -73.58 7.79
C GLU A 831 -3.48 -73.21 6.26
N ALA A 832 -2.74 -73.77 5.29
CA ALA A 832 -1.90 -74.97 5.18
C ALA A 832 -0.81 -74.83 4.07
N HIS A 833 -0.28 -75.97 3.60
CA HIS A 833 0.58 -76.22 2.43
C HIS A 833 2.04 -75.70 2.42
N ASP A 834 2.94 -76.66 2.66
CA ASP A 834 4.32 -76.78 2.14
C ASP A 834 4.33 -76.84 0.58
N PRO A 835 5.47 -76.73 -0.15
CA PRO A 835 6.85 -76.88 0.35
C PRO A 835 7.93 -75.87 -0.13
N ALA A 836 9.09 -75.92 0.55
CA ALA A 836 10.46 -76.09 -0.04
C ALA A 836 11.58 -75.08 0.36
N LEU A 837 12.68 -75.68 0.87
CA LEU A 837 14.12 -75.35 0.69
C LEU A 837 14.88 -74.31 1.58
N ARG A 838 15.92 -74.86 2.23
CA ARG A 838 17.29 -74.33 2.52
C ARG A 838 17.57 -73.36 3.69
N SER A 839 17.89 -73.98 4.83
CA SER A 839 19.21 -73.92 5.53
C SER A 839 19.89 -72.59 5.92
N GLY A 840 20.15 -72.40 7.23
CA GLY A 840 21.20 -71.48 7.72
C GLY A 840 21.31 -71.33 9.26
N ARG A 841 22.37 -71.91 9.87
CA ARG A 841 22.80 -71.73 11.29
C ARG A 841 23.23 -70.27 11.57
N GLY A 842 23.36 -69.73 12.80
CA GLY A 842 23.19 -70.24 14.18
C GLY A 842 23.99 -69.37 15.20
N GLY A 843 23.87 -69.63 16.53
CA GLY A 843 24.65 -68.99 17.62
C GLY A 843 23.96 -67.76 18.27
N VAL A 844 23.64 -67.61 19.57
CA VAL A 844 24.05 -68.15 20.91
C VAL A 844 25.13 -67.34 21.67
N GLY A 845 24.74 -66.86 22.88
CA GLY A 845 25.58 -66.24 23.94
C GLY A 845 24.81 -65.09 24.63
N ARG A 846 24.23 -65.19 25.84
CA ARG A 846 24.78 -65.39 27.21
C ARG A 846 25.92 -64.40 27.57
N GLY A 847 25.90 -63.68 28.70
CA GLY A 847 24.92 -63.56 29.79
C GLY A 847 25.50 -62.87 31.06
N HIS A 848 24.68 -62.66 32.11
CA HIS A 848 25.02 -62.25 33.51
C HIS A 848 25.77 -60.90 33.75
N GLY A 849 25.65 -60.21 34.91
CA GLY A 849 24.81 -60.40 36.12
C GLY A 849 25.23 -59.45 37.28
N GLY A 850 24.41 -59.33 38.35
CA GLY A 850 24.64 -58.53 39.59
C GLY A 850 23.94 -57.14 39.58
N ARG A 851 23.09 -56.70 40.52
CA ARG A 851 23.06 -56.71 42.01
C ARG A 851 24.15 -55.85 42.66
N ASP A 852 23.90 -54.89 43.57
CA ASP A 852 22.67 -54.24 44.11
C ASP A 852 23.01 -52.72 44.35
N GLY A 853 22.26 -51.79 44.97
CA GLY A 853 21.06 -51.81 45.83
C GLY A 853 20.61 -50.39 46.30
N ASP A 854 19.86 -50.31 47.40
CA ASP A 854 19.47 -49.16 48.27
C ASP A 854 19.14 -47.74 47.72
N VAL A 855 17.82 -47.55 47.56
CA VAL A 855 16.96 -46.42 47.95
C VAL A 855 17.59 -45.19 48.66
N CYS A 856 17.49 -43.99 48.07
CA CYS A 856 16.82 -42.80 48.66
C CYS A 856 16.87 -41.51 47.78
N GLY A 857 15.69 -40.91 47.53
CA GLY A 857 15.50 -39.46 47.47
C GLY A 857 15.83 -38.66 46.19
N GLY A 858 14.80 -38.03 45.59
CA GLY A 858 14.96 -36.65 45.06
C GLY A 858 14.47 -36.33 43.64
N ALA A 859 13.67 -35.25 43.56
CA ALA A 859 13.49 -34.33 42.43
C ALA A 859 12.76 -34.80 41.13
N GLY A 860 11.44 -34.68 41.15
CA GLY A 860 10.64 -34.56 39.92
C GLY A 860 10.90 -33.23 39.19
N ALA A 861 11.66 -33.28 38.09
CA ALA A 861 11.95 -32.12 37.25
C ALA A 861 10.74 -31.75 36.36
N SER A 862 9.95 -30.76 36.79
CA SER A 862 8.67 -30.41 36.18
C SER A 862 8.75 -29.88 34.73
N ALA A 863 7.69 -30.12 33.96
CA ALA A 863 7.58 -29.73 32.54
C ALA A 863 7.67 -28.21 32.29
N HIS A 864 7.55 -27.36 33.32
CA HIS A 864 7.80 -25.93 33.25
C HIS A 864 9.19 -25.58 32.70
N ALA A 865 10.23 -26.34 33.06
CA ALA A 865 11.60 -26.10 32.58
C ALA A 865 11.80 -26.39 31.07
N ARG A 866 10.84 -27.07 30.42
CA ARG A 866 10.83 -27.31 28.96
C ARG A 866 9.94 -26.29 28.23
N ARG A 867 8.75 -25.97 28.75
CA ARG A 867 7.89 -24.91 28.19
C ARG A 867 8.54 -23.51 28.26
N ALA A 868 9.30 -23.20 29.32
CA ALA A 868 10.09 -21.96 29.40
C ALA A 868 11.26 -21.88 28.40
N ARG A 869 11.78 -23.02 27.91
CA ARG A 869 12.77 -23.06 26.82
C ARG A 869 12.14 -22.80 25.45
N TYR A 870 10.92 -23.31 25.23
CA TYR A 870 10.13 -23.02 24.03
C TYR A 870 9.80 -21.51 23.91
N TRP A 871 9.51 -20.85 25.04
CA TRP A 871 9.22 -19.42 25.09
C TRP A 871 10.45 -18.51 24.86
N ARG A 872 11.64 -18.85 25.37
CA ARG A 872 12.87 -18.06 25.11
C ARG A 872 13.24 -17.97 23.61
N ALA A 873 12.82 -18.94 22.80
CA ALA A 873 13.15 -18.98 21.37
C ALA A 873 12.22 -18.12 20.48
N ARG A 874 11.01 -17.77 20.94
CA ARG A 874 10.07 -16.92 20.18
C ARG A 874 10.08 -15.44 20.59
N ARG A 875 10.36 -15.10 21.86
CA ARG A 875 9.93 -13.81 22.45
C ARG A 875 10.76 -12.56 22.12
N TRP A 876 11.91 -12.68 21.44
CA TRP A 876 12.79 -11.53 21.10
C TRP A 876 13.27 -11.52 19.64
N CYS A 877 12.73 -12.42 18.80
CA CYS A 877 13.41 -12.87 17.59
C CYS A 877 12.51 -12.91 16.34
N ALA A 878 11.98 -11.75 15.93
CA ALA A 878 11.57 -11.54 14.54
C ALA A 878 12.81 -11.47 13.60
N HIS A 879 13.98 -11.07 14.11
CA HIS A 879 15.24 -10.97 13.34
C HIS A 879 16.12 -12.25 13.39
N ASP A 880 16.27 -12.94 14.54
CA ASP A 880 17.25 -14.06 14.70
C ASP A 880 16.91 -15.33 13.88
N ARG A 881 15.66 -15.53 13.45
CA ARG A 881 15.33 -16.68 12.58
C ARG A 881 16.00 -16.59 11.20
N ARG A 882 16.23 -15.38 10.68
CA ARG A 882 16.97 -15.17 9.42
C ARG A 882 18.46 -15.53 9.57
N ALA A 883 19.06 -15.26 10.73
CA ALA A 883 20.47 -15.58 11.00
C ALA A 883 20.73 -17.10 11.13
N ARG A 884 19.84 -17.84 11.80
CA ARG A 884 20.02 -19.30 11.98
C ARG A 884 19.78 -20.12 10.71
N ARG A 885 18.82 -19.74 9.86
CA ARG A 885 18.64 -20.39 8.54
C ARG A 885 19.82 -20.12 7.59
N ARG A 886 20.47 -18.95 7.65
CA ARG A 886 21.67 -18.65 6.84
C ARG A 886 22.88 -19.58 7.11
N ARG A 887 23.00 -20.18 8.31
CA ARG A 887 24.03 -21.21 8.55
C ARG A 887 23.62 -22.59 8.02
N ALA A 888 22.36 -23.00 8.19
CA ALA A 888 21.89 -24.31 7.72
C ALA A 888 21.84 -24.43 6.17
N VAL A 889 21.72 -23.33 5.45
CA VAL A 889 21.72 -23.32 3.96
C VAL A 889 23.14 -23.20 3.38
N ALA A 890 24.11 -22.67 4.13
CA ALA A 890 25.50 -22.58 3.68
C ALA A 890 26.22 -23.95 3.69
N ASP A 891 25.84 -24.85 4.60
CA ASP A 891 26.47 -26.18 4.76
C ASP A 891 25.89 -27.26 3.80
N ALA A 892 24.96 -26.91 2.90
CA ALA A 892 24.23 -27.85 2.05
C ALA A 892 24.56 -27.77 0.55
N ALA A 893 25.55 -26.97 0.13
CA ALA A 893 25.88 -26.72 -1.28
C ALA A 893 27.32 -27.12 -1.64
N CYS A 894 27.60 -28.42 -1.65
CA CYS A 894 28.85 -29.00 -2.19
C CYS A 894 28.60 -30.38 -2.82
N PRO A 895 28.69 -30.50 -4.15
CA PRO A 895 29.07 -31.75 -4.81
C PRO A 895 30.47 -31.64 -5.43
N ALA A 896 31.26 -32.69 -5.28
CA ALA A 896 32.63 -32.79 -5.80
C ALA A 896 32.68 -33.07 -7.32
N ARG A 897 33.87 -32.87 -7.90
CA ARG A 897 34.19 -33.21 -9.30
C ARG A 897 34.26 -34.73 -9.52
N GLY A 898 33.81 -35.17 -10.69
CA GLY A 898 34.09 -36.46 -11.32
C GLY A 898 33.64 -36.38 -12.78
N GLY A 899 34.45 -36.87 -13.74
CA GLY A 899 34.17 -36.69 -15.17
C GLY A 899 33.69 -37.98 -15.85
N ASP A 900 33.12 -37.84 -17.05
CA ASP A 900 33.66 -38.42 -18.29
C ASP A 900 32.84 -37.97 -19.53
N ALA A 901 33.46 -38.04 -20.71
CA ALA A 901 32.90 -37.62 -22.01
C ALA A 901 32.30 -38.84 -22.79
N PRO A 902 31.65 -38.75 -23.99
CA PRO A 902 32.05 -37.92 -25.15
C PRO A 902 30.91 -37.27 -26.00
N VAL A 903 31.34 -36.57 -27.06
CA VAL A 903 30.55 -35.85 -28.09
C VAL A 903 30.02 -36.82 -29.18
N PRO A 904 29.05 -36.41 -30.04
CA PRO A 904 29.45 -36.14 -31.44
C PRO A 904 28.80 -34.90 -32.11
N CYS A 905 29.37 -34.53 -33.27
CA CYS A 905 29.29 -33.22 -33.93
C CYS A 905 28.08 -32.98 -34.87
N ARG A 906 27.79 -31.70 -35.20
CA ARG A 906 27.66 -31.25 -36.61
C ARG A 906 27.73 -29.73 -36.87
N ASP A 907 28.78 -29.35 -37.60
CA ASP A 907 28.96 -28.34 -38.69
C ASP A 907 28.11 -27.05 -38.82
N GLY A 908 28.82 -25.92 -39.10
CA GLY A 908 28.24 -24.70 -39.70
C GLY A 908 29.04 -23.39 -39.51
N ARG A 909 29.98 -23.04 -40.41
CA ARG A 909 30.78 -21.77 -40.41
C ARG A 909 31.52 -21.56 -41.75
N PRO A 910 32.21 -20.41 -42.01
CA PRO A 910 32.11 -19.07 -41.41
C PRO A 910 31.52 -18.09 -42.49
N PRO A 911 32.18 -17.09 -43.16
CA PRO A 911 33.41 -16.24 -42.98
C PRO A 911 33.05 -14.77 -42.56
N ARG A 912 33.93 -13.74 -42.38
CA ARG A 912 35.36 -13.53 -42.00
C ARG A 912 35.57 -12.00 -41.74
N HIS A 913 36.77 -11.60 -41.28
CA HIS A 913 37.41 -10.25 -41.26
C HIS A 913 37.16 -9.29 -40.05
N ARG A 914 38.16 -8.59 -39.47
CA ARG A 914 39.64 -8.82 -39.33
C ARG A 914 40.29 -7.78 -38.36
N GLY A 915 41.35 -8.15 -37.62
CA GLY A 915 42.26 -7.25 -36.85
C GLY A 915 41.83 -6.97 -35.39
N GLY A 916 42.68 -6.93 -34.35
CA GLY A 916 44.15 -6.88 -34.22
C GLY A 916 44.66 -5.43 -34.11
N VAL A 917 45.57 -5.00 -33.20
CA VAL A 917 46.57 -5.66 -32.32
C VAL A 917 46.90 -4.70 -31.13
N ASP A 918 47.45 -5.22 -30.02
CA ASP A 918 48.01 -4.45 -28.87
C ASP A 918 49.50 -4.83 -28.61
N PRO A 919 50.42 -3.88 -28.33
CA PRO A 919 51.53 -4.19 -27.40
C PRO A 919 52.14 -3.02 -26.56
N LEU A 920 52.14 -3.21 -25.23
CA LEU A 920 53.29 -3.14 -24.30
C LEU A 920 54.47 -2.10 -24.43
N ARG A 921 54.65 -1.33 -23.33
CA ARG A 921 55.90 -1.09 -22.52
C ARG A 921 56.97 0.00 -22.85
N ARG A 922 57.30 0.75 -21.77
CA ARG A 922 58.64 1.14 -21.16
C ARG A 922 59.25 2.56 -21.35
N LEU A 923 59.55 3.20 -20.18
CA LEU A 923 60.81 3.94 -19.79
C LEU A 923 61.11 5.32 -20.49
N ARG A 924 61.79 6.35 -19.93
CA ARG A 924 62.37 6.68 -18.58
C ARG A 924 62.80 8.18 -18.51
N ARG A 925 62.98 8.73 -17.29
CA ARG A 925 63.80 9.91 -16.87
C ARG A 925 63.29 11.33 -17.26
N GLY A 926 63.53 12.39 -16.45
CA GLY A 926 64.29 12.45 -15.18
C GLY A 926 64.09 13.72 -14.33
N ALA A 927 64.70 13.72 -13.13
CA ALA A 927 64.87 14.85 -12.17
C ALA A 927 66.36 15.35 -12.25
N PRO A 928 66.97 16.20 -11.36
CA PRO A 928 66.63 16.69 -9.99
C PRO A 928 66.66 18.26 -9.91
N GLN A 929 66.68 19.03 -8.80
CA GLN A 929 67.29 19.00 -7.43
C GLN A 929 66.42 19.88 -6.48
N ALA A 930 66.07 19.50 -5.24
CA ALA A 930 66.84 19.41 -3.97
C ALA A 930 67.02 20.75 -3.19
N HIS A 931 66.36 20.89 -2.02
CA HIS A 931 66.98 21.11 -0.70
C HIS A 931 65.91 21.30 0.42
N ALA A 932 66.24 20.83 1.63
CA ALA A 932 65.50 20.99 2.90
C ALA A 932 66.40 21.81 3.88
N PRO A 933 66.11 22.03 5.20
CA PRO A 933 65.00 21.54 6.05
C PRO A 933 64.42 22.55 7.08
N GLY A 934 63.52 22.11 7.98
CA GLY A 934 63.62 22.46 9.42
C GLY A 934 62.55 23.33 10.12
N ALA A 935 61.70 22.65 10.92
CA ALA A 935 61.26 23.00 12.30
C ALA A 935 60.48 24.31 12.68
N ALA A 936 59.27 24.05 13.22
CA ALA A 936 58.78 24.49 14.55
C ALA A 936 58.36 25.95 14.91
N ALA A 937 57.05 26.09 15.17
CA ALA A 937 56.46 26.51 16.47
C ALA A 937 56.26 27.99 16.90
N ARG A 938 54.97 28.27 17.22
CA ARG A 938 54.42 28.95 18.43
C ARG A 938 54.37 30.51 18.57
N VAL A 939 53.11 30.98 18.68
CA VAL A 939 52.51 31.73 19.82
C VAL A 939 52.99 33.17 20.12
N ARG A 940 52.06 34.16 20.11
CA ARG A 940 51.58 34.90 21.31
C ARG A 940 50.38 35.85 21.05
N GLN A 941 49.55 35.98 22.10
CA GLN A 941 48.50 37.00 22.36
C GLN A 941 49.16 38.27 23.00
N PRO A 942 48.50 39.22 23.74
CA PRO A 942 47.08 39.41 24.10
C PRO A 942 46.54 40.87 24.14
N HIS A 943 45.27 41.04 24.56
CA HIS A 943 44.69 42.04 25.50
C HIS A 943 43.21 42.31 25.12
N GLN A 944 42.26 42.70 25.98
CA GLN A 944 41.85 42.38 27.37
C GLN A 944 40.69 43.35 27.74
N GLY A 945 39.58 42.83 28.29
CA GLY A 945 38.60 43.60 29.10
C GLY A 945 37.50 44.42 28.38
N ALA A 946 36.39 44.83 29.03
CA ALA A 946 35.75 44.38 30.29
C ALA A 946 34.32 44.98 30.49
N ARG A 947 33.43 44.25 31.20
CA ARG A 947 32.30 44.71 32.07
C ARG A 947 31.10 45.57 31.54
N ALA A 948 29.94 44.90 31.37
CA ALA A 948 28.72 44.94 32.25
C ALA A 948 27.90 46.29 32.47
N PRO A 949 26.75 46.32 33.21
CA PRO A 949 25.40 46.56 32.59
C PRO A 949 24.47 47.56 33.34
N LEU A 950 23.19 47.74 32.94
CA LEU A 950 22.09 48.31 33.78
C LEU A 950 20.63 47.99 33.31
N ARG A 951 19.58 48.49 34.00
CA ARG A 951 18.21 47.91 34.17
C ARG A 951 17.02 48.93 34.00
N ARG A 952 15.76 48.42 33.90
CA ARG A 952 14.40 49.06 34.18
C ARG A 952 13.80 50.04 33.12
N ALA A 953 12.47 50.29 32.98
CA ALA A 953 11.19 49.71 33.50
C ALA A 953 9.86 50.19 32.78
N HIS A 954 8.74 49.43 32.95
CA HIS A 954 7.27 49.72 33.00
C HIS A 954 6.43 50.75 32.13
N LEU A 955 5.39 50.23 31.42
CA LEU A 955 3.90 50.55 31.37
C LEU A 955 3.35 51.98 30.97
N PRO A 956 2.01 52.23 30.71
CA PRO A 956 0.85 51.41 30.21
C PRO A 956 -0.23 52.10 29.25
N HIS A 957 -1.21 51.30 28.74
CA HIS A 957 -2.70 51.53 28.56
C HIS A 957 -3.45 52.28 27.38
N ARG A 958 -4.64 51.70 27.03
CA ARG A 958 -5.88 52.18 26.29
C ARG A 958 -5.83 52.25 24.73
N GLY A 959 -6.89 51.98 23.92
CA GLY A 959 -8.31 51.54 24.10
C GLY A 959 -9.01 51.16 22.74
N GLY A 960 -10.26 50.62 22.73
CA GLY A 960 -11.04 50.18 21.52
C GLY A 960 -12.02 51.26 20.94
N PRO A 961 -13.16 50.95 20.23
CA PRO A 961 -13.87 49.65 20.00
C PRO A 961 -14.55 49.43 18.59
N ASP A 962 -15.46 48.43 18.48
CA ASP A 962 -16.63 48.24 17.54
C ASP A 962 -16.43 47.90 16.02
N GLN A 963 -17.29 47.15 15.29
CA GLN A 963 -18.50 46.33 15.57
C GLN A 963 -18.86 45.34 14.41
N ALA A 964 -19.80 44.40 14.65
CA ALA A 964 -20.58 43.53 13.69
C ALA A 964 -19.84 42.37 12.93
N ALA A 965 -20.45 41.21 12.62
CA ALA A 965 -21.83 40.73 12.75
C ALA A 965 -21.92 39.21 13.11
N GLN A 966 -23.09 38.73 13.54
CA GLN A 966 -23.40 37.33 13.93
C GLN A 966 -24.49 36.69 13.04
N GLY A 967 -24.58 35.35 13.05
CA GLY A 967 -25.72 34.55 12.61
C GLY A 967 -25.29 33.19 12.01
N HIS A 968 -25.94 32.05 12.23
CA HIS A 968 -27.01 31.67 13.18
C HIS A 968 -26.87 30.16 13.51
N HIS A 969 -27.04 29.74 14.77
CA HIS A 969 -27.22 28.33 15.13
C HIS A 969 -28.12 28.18 16.37
N ARG A 970 -29.32 27.62 16.16
CA ARG A 970 -30.32 27.05 17.11
C ARG A 970 -31.54 26.68 16.25
N ALA A 971 -32.40 25.70 16.55
CA ALA A 971 -32.35 24.55 17.46
C ALA A 971 -33.48 23.59 17.03
N ALA A 972 -33.38 22.28 17.32
CA ALA A 972 -34.51 21.35 17.22
C ALA A 972 -34.33 20.11 18.11
N ARG A 973 -35.04 20.08 19.24
CA ARG A 973 -35.41 18.90 20.05
C ARG A 973 -36.71 19.26 20.77
N GLU A 974 -37.46 18.23 21.20
CA GLU A 974 -38.85 18.29 21.72
C GLU A 974 -39.91 18.45 20.60
N VAL A 975 -41.08 17.78 20.63
CA VAL A 975 -41.62 16.77 21.57
C VAL A 975 -42.56 15.81 20.81
N HIS A 976 -42.62 14.54 21.21
CA HIS A 976 -43.65 13.61 20.73
C HIS A 976 -44.09 12.64 21.85
N ARG A 977 -45.21 12.98 22.51
CA ARG A 977 -46.07 12.08 23.29
C ARG A 977 -47.31 12.83 23.75
N GLN A 978 -48.43 12.65 23.04
CA GLN A 978 -49.77 12.78 23.60
C GLN A 978 -50.77 12.04 22.70
N ALA A 979 -51.37 11.00 23.28
CA ALA A 979 -52.67 10.44 22.95
C ALA A 979 -53.47 10.53 24.26
N PRO A 980 -54.80 10.71 24.26
CA PRO A 980 -55.71 9.86 23.47
C PRO A 980 -56.87 10.59 22.76
N GLN A 981 -57.18 10.14 21.54
CA GLN A 981 -58.47 9.57 21.15
C GLN A 981 -58.31 8.78 19.84
#